data_AF-A0A925SJE5-F1
#
_entry.id   AF-A0A925SJE5-F1
#
_cell.length_a   1.000
_cell.length_b   1.000
_cell.length_c   1.000
_cell.angle_alpha   90.00
_cell.angle_beta   90.00
_cell.angle_gamma   90.00
#
_symmetry.space_group_name_H-M   'P 1'
#
loop_
_entity.id
_entity.type
_entity.pdbx_description
1 polymer ?
#
loop_
_entity_poly.entity_id
_entity_poly.type
_entity_poly.pdbx_seq_one_letter_code
_entity_poly.pdbx_strand_id
1 'polypeptide(L)'
;RLIDDLNLLQWPESLKEMQRNWIGKSVGAEVDFGLSPLPPGQGVAVATVGQGVGAHDDHNDHDDLVISVFTTRPDTLFGATFMVIAPEHPLADALTTPAQRDAVAAYRRLAAAKSDLERTDLAKGEKTGVWSGSFAINPVNGHRIPVWIADYVIMGYGTGAIMAVPAHDERDFAFAQKFSIPVIQVIEPDHSEGRNGHGTTPLPYTGDGVLVHSEGYTGLAWADAKARITADLTARGRGKATVNFKLRDWLFSRQRYWGEPFPLVWVNPEDYAAAVAHAQSVGAALPLPAEPVTCVIDGKTRFALPLPESALPLRLPEVTSYQPTGTGESPLAGITEWVDIWYDAATGAATPATEARPAAHWVLARRETNTMPQWAGSCWYYLRYLDPKNDAAIASPEALNYWKGPDIYVGGAEHAVLHLLYARFWHKVLFDLGVVPTPEPFTRLFHQGIILGEDGEKMSKSRGNVANPDDIIQSHGTDTLRLYLMFLGPLEAMKPWNPNGIEGVHRFLHKVWRECIERDTGAPHPKISDAADATSPELAKLLHETIKKVGDDIEGLRYNTAISTMMIFVNAWQKAERIARRDALTFLQLLAPFAPHLAEELWARLDGPIQAATAGQALWPTFDPAKLVATEQKVVVQINGKKRAELMLPVGAGETEALQAANLHPDALPHLVGKTVKRIIYVPGKILNIVVA
;
A
#
# COMPACT_ATOMS: atom_id res chain seq x y z
N ARG A 1 -10.34 -9.39 8.91
CA ARG A 1 -8.97 -9.96 8.73
C ARG A 1 -7.99 -8.97 8.11
N LEU A 2 -8.06 -8.64 6.80
CA LEU A 2 -7.08 -7.71 6.20
C LEU A 2 -6.98 -6.34 6.90
N ILE A 3 -8.06 -5.84 7.49
CA ILE A 3 -8.03 -4.64 8.35
C ILE A 3 -7.48 -4.96 9.74
N ASP A 4 -8.08 -5.93 10.42
CA ASP A 4 -7.82 -6.20 11.84
C ASP A 4 -6.36 -6.63 12.09
N ASP A 5 -5.81 -7.43 11.17
CA ASP A 5 -4.46 -7.98 11.27
C ASP A 5 -3.37 -6.92 10.97
N LEU A 6 -3.72 -5.71 10.54
CA LEU A 6 -2.75 -4.58 10.48
C LEU A 6 -2.15 -4.26 11.85
N ASN A 7 -2.84 -4.64 12.93
CA ASN A 7 -2.35 -4.49 14.31
C ASN A 7 -1.19 -5.45 14.63
N LEU A 8 -1.01 -6.52 13.86
CA LEU A 8 0.12 -7.45 13.98
C LEU A 8 1.39 -6.91 13.32
N LEU A 9 1.28 -5.88 12.49
CA LEU A 9 2.35 -5.40 11.62
C LEU A 9 3.12 -4.22 12.25
N GLN A 10 4.45 -4.26 12.17
CA GLN A 10 5.33 -3.14 12.50
C GLN A 10 5.53 -2.24 11.28
N TRP A 11 4.42 -1.79 10.70
CA TRP A 11 4.38 -0.92 9.52
C TRP A 11 4.14 0.54 9.94
N PRO A 12 4.55 1.53 9.13
CA PRO A 12 4.18 2.93 9.35
C PRO A 12 2.66 3.12 9.42
N GLU A 13 2.17 3.98 10.33
CA GLU A 13 0.72 4.17 10.50
C GLU A 13 0.05 4.73 9.25
N SER A 14 0.71 5.66 8.55
CA SER A 14 0.23 6.21 7.27
C SER A 14 -0.04 5.12 6.23
N LEU A 15 0.73 4.03 6.24
CA LEU A 15 0.51 2.91 5.34
C LEU A 15 -0.69 2.05 5.78
N LYS A 16 -0.80 1.77 7.07
CA LYS A 16 -1.95 1.06 7.62
C LYS A 16 -3.23 1.84 7.30
N GLU A 17 -3.22 3.15 7.47
CA GLU A 17 -4.30 4.06 7.08
C GLU A 17 -4.62 3.97 5.58
N MET A 18 -3.62 3.98 4.69
CA MET A 18 -3.85 3.77 3.25
C MET A 18 -4.59 2.47 2.97
N GLN A 19 -4.21 1.34 3.60
CA GLN A 19 -4.93 0.08 3.43
C GLN A 19 -6.32 0.10 4.08
N ARG A 20 -6.50 0.67 5.28
CA ARG A 20 -7.83 0.81 5.91
C ARG A 20 -8.78 1.63 5.04
N ASN A 21 -8.31 2.74 4.48
CA ASN A 21 -9.07 3.63 3.60
C ASN A 21 -9.38 2.98 2.24
N TRP A 22 -8.46 2.14 1.73
CA TRP A 22 -8.68 1.38 0.51
C TRP A 22 -9.71 0.28 0.69
N ILE A 23 -9.59 -0.49 1.80
CA ILE A 23 -10.54 -1.54 2.11
C ILE A 23 -11.92 -0.95 2.46
N GLY A 24 -11.93 0.19 3.16
CA GLY A 24 -13.10 1.04 3.39
C GLY A 24 -14.27 0.30 4.04
N LYS A 25 -14.03 -0.40 5.15
CA LYS A 25 -15.09 -1.03 5.93
C LYS A 25 -16.00 0.03 6.52
N SER A 26 -17.29 -0.07 6.24
CA SER A 26 -18.34 0.84 6.70
C SER A 26 -19.43 0.04 7.38
N VAL A 27 -19.85 0.49 8.57
CA VAL A 27 -20.98 -0.08 9.29
C VAL A 27 -22.18 0.84 9.10
N GLY A 28 -23.31 0.29 8.66
CA GLY A 28 -24.50 1.05 8.32
C GLY A 28 -25.74 0.18 8.29
N ALA A 29 -26.71 0.58 7.47
CA ALA A 29 -27.94 -0.15 7.23
C ALA A 29 -28.21 -0.26 5.73
N GLU A 30 -28.71 -1.43 5.32
CA GLU A 30 -29.47 -1.58 4.08
C GLU A 30 -30.92 -1.21 4.34
N VAL A 31 -31.52 -0.45 3.42
CA VAL A 31 -32.87 0.11 3.57
C VAL A 31 -33.63 -0.06 2.27
N ASP A 32 -34.85 -0.60 2.35
CA ASP A 32 -35.70 -0.88 1.21
C ASP A 32 -36.75 0.22 1.02
N PHE A 33 -36.72 0.86 -0.15
CA PHE A 33 -37.70 1.85 -0.57
C PHE A 33 -38.71 1.20 -1.52
N GLY A 34 -39.98 1.17 -1.13
CA GLY A 34 -41.05 0.66 -2.00
C GLY A 34 -41.27 1.57 -3.20
N LEU A 35 -41.66 1.02 -4.35
CA LEU A 35 -42.01 1.85 -5.51
C LEU A 35 -43.44 2.35 -5.47
N SER A 36 -43.63 3.62 -5.85
CA SER A 36 -44.95 4.18 -6.07
C SER A 36 -45.55 3.56 -7.34
N PRO A 37 -46.76 2.98 -7.30
CA PRO A 37 -47.40 2.45 -8.50
C PRO A 37 -47.56 3.54 -9.57
N LEU A 38 -47.23 3.21 -10.82
CA LEU A 38 -47.46 4.07 -11.98
C LEU A 38 -48.96 4.17 -12.29
N PRO A 39 -49.46 5.27 -12.89
CA PRO A 39 -50.85 5.38 -13.32
C PRO A 39 -51.25 4.23 -14.27
N PRO A 40 -52.52 3.76 -14.25
CA PRO A 40 -53.00 2.70 -15.13
C PRO A 40 -52.70 3.00 -16.60
N GLY A 41 -52.08 2.07 -17.31
CA GLY A 41 -51.72 2.21 -18.74
C GLY A 41 -50.34 2.82 -19.01
N GLN A 42 -49.55 3.16 -17.99
CA GLN A 42 -48.17 3.64 -18.13
C GLN A 42 -47.10 2.70 -17.54
N GLY A 43 -47.52 1.58 -16.93
CA GLY A 43 -46.61 0.54 -16.46
C GLY A 43 -46.19 -0.42 -17.58
N VAL A 44 -44.91 -0.77 -17.63
CA VAL A 44 -44.45 -1.94 -18.38
C VAL A 44 -44.93 -3.18 -17.64
N ALA A 45 -45.48 -4.17 -18.35
CA ALA A 45 -45.74 -5.49 -17.77
C ALA A 45 -44.39 -6.04 -17.28
N VAL A 46 -44.20 -6.05 -15.96
CA VAL A 46 -43.00 -6.66 -15.36
C VAL A 46 -43.17 -8.16 -15.50
N ALA A 47 -42.57 -8.73 -16.54
CA ALA A 47 -42.23 -10.13 -16.52
C ALA A 47 -41.41 -10.35 -15.24
N THR A 48 -41.86 -11.27 -14.39
CA THR A 48 -41.11 -11.81 -13.25
C THR A 48 -39.63 -11.80 -13.58
N VAL A 49 -38.90 -10.81 -13.05
CA VAL A 49 -37.45 -10.84 -13.03
C VAL A 49 -37.14 -11.98 -12.09
N GLY A 50 -36.74 -13.11 -12.66
CA GLY A 50 -36.28 -14.25 -11.90
C GLY A 50 -35.29 -13.78 -10.85
N GLN A 51 -35.41 -14.39 -9.67
CA GLN A 51 -34.45 -14.32 -8.57
C GLN A 51 -33.04 -14.05 -9.10
N GLY A 52 -32.44 -12.92 -8.70
CA GLY A 52 -31.07 -12.63 -9.09
C GLY A 52 -30.72 -11.19 -9.39
N VAL A 53 -31.42 -10.20 -8.81
CA VAL A 53 -30.86 -8.84 -8.78
C VAL A 53 -31.24 -8.12 -7.49
N GLY A 54 -30.33 -8.19 -6.50
CA GLY A 54 -30.45 -7.49 -5.21
C GLY A 54 -30.96 -8.33 -4.03
N ALA A 55 -31.32 -9.60 -4.25
CA ALA A 55 -31.62 -10.51 -3.15
C ALA A 55 -30.30 -10.97 -2.52
N HIS A 56 -29.89 -10.32 -1.42
CA HIS A 56 -29.19 -11.07 -0.40
C HIS A 56 -30.19 -12.08 0.15
N ASP A 57 -29.92 -13.36 -0.08
CA ASP A 57 -30.64 -14.49 0.47
C ASP A 57 -30.99 -14.25 1.95
N ASP A 58 -32.30 -14.22 2.17
CA ASP A 58 -33.06 -14.51 3.39
C ASP A 58 -34.18 -13.48 3.58
N HIS A 59 -35.39 -13.96 3.26
CA HIS A 59 -36.72 -13.38 3.58
C HIS A 59 -37.15 -12.13 2.81
N ASN A 60 -37.86 -12.30 1.69
CA ASN A 60 -38.92 -11.37 1.30
C ASN A 60 -40.05 -12.09 0.56
N ASP A 61 -41.12 -12.40 1.30
CA ASP A 61 -42.40 -12.99 0.85
C ASP A 61 -43.38 -11.90 0.35
N HIS A 62 -42.88 -10.80 -0.22
CA HIS A 62 -43.70 -9.68 -0.67
C HIS A 62 -43.49 -9.40 -2.17
N ASP A 63 -44.58 -9.52 -2.95
CA ASP A 63 -44.70 -9.25 -4.40
C ASP A 63 -44.45 -7.77 -4.81
N ASP A 64 -43.85 -6.95 -3.95
CA ASP A 64 -43.64 -5.52 -4.19
C ASP A 64 -42.21 -5.23 -4.70
N LEU A 65 -42.10 -4.51 -5.82
CA LEU A 65 -40.81 -4.05 -6.35
C LEU A 65 -40.20 -2.97 -5.42
N VAL A 66 -38.95 -3.18 -4.99
CA VAL A 66 -38.22 -2.28 -4.07
C VAL A 66 -36.89 -1.80 -4.65
N ILE A 67 -36.40 -0.64 -4.18
CA ILE A 67 -35.03 -0.18 -4.37
C ILE A 67 -34.31 -0.26 -3.02
N SER A 68 -33.31 -1.13 -2.92
CA SER A 68 -32.46 -1.25 -1.74
C SER A 68 -31.28 -0.28 -1.82
N VAL A 69 -30.95 0.38 -0.71
CA VAL A 69 -29.80 1.30 -0.60
C VAL A 69 -28.95 0.96 0.61
N PHE A 70 -27.65 1.24 0.55
CA PHE A 70 -26.76 1.21 1.72
C PHE A 70 -26.48 2.63 2.21
N THR A 71 -26.62 2.87 3.52
CA THR A 71 -26.25 4.15 4.15
C THR A 71 -25.52 3.94 5.48
N THR A 72 -24.48 4.75 5.73
CA THR A 72 -23.83 4.87 7.05
C THR A 72 -24.51 5.91 7.94
N ARG A 73 -25.52 6.61 7.39
CA ARG A 73 -26.31 7.66 8.05
C ARG A 73 -27.81 7.34 8.06
N PRO A 74 -28.26 6.20 8.62
CA PRO A 74 -29.69 5.94 8.74
C PRO A 74 -30.41 6.96 9.65
N ASP A 75 -29.67 7.67 10.51
CA ASP A 75 -30.16 8.83 11.28
C ASP A 75 -30.73 9.96 10.41
N THR A 76 -30.32 10.06 9.15
CA THR A 76 -30.73 11.15 8.26
C THR A 76 -31.84 10.76 7.27
N LEU A 77 -32.43 9.56 7.39
CA LEU A 77 -33.46 9.03 6.49
C LEU A 77 -34.69 9.93 6.31
N PHE A 78 -35.10 10.66 7.35
CA PHE A 78 -36.21 11.61 7.26
C PHE A 78 -35.93 12.79 6.32
N GLY A 79 -34.65 13.10 6.09
CA GLY A 79 -34.20 14.17 5.20
C GLY A 79 -34.00 13.70 3.75
N ALA A 80 -34.27 12.43 3.44
CA ALA A 80 -34.15 11.93 2.08
C ALA A 80 -35.26 12.51 1.19
N THR A 81 -34.88 13.33 0.21
CA THR A 81 -35.81 14.04 -0.67
C THR A 81 -35.83 13.54 -2.11
N PHE A 82 -34.86 12.70 -2.50
CA PHE A 82 -34.83 11.98 -3.77
C PHE A 82 -33.96 10.73 -3.65
N MET A 83 -34.06 9.84 -4.63
CA MET A 83 -33.15 8.70 -4.77
C MET A 83 -32.34 8.84 -6.05
N VAL A 84 -31.15 8.24 -6.06
CA VAL A 84 -30.31 8.16 -7.25
C VAL A 84 -29.86 6.73 -7.46
N ILE A 85 -30.04 6.21 -8.67
CA ILE A 85 -29.52 4.91 -9.10
C ILE A 85 -28.42 5.11 -10.15
N ALA A 86 -27.48 4.16 -10.20
CA ALA A 86 -26.45 4.14 -11.23
C ALA A 86 -27.08 4.00 -12.64
N PRO A 87 -26.47 4.57 -13.70
CA PRO A 87 -26.93 4.39 -15.08
C PRO A 87 -26.98 2.93 -15.54
N GLU A 88 -26.14 2.08 -14.95
CA GLU A 88 -26.06 0.64 -15.22
C GLU A 88 -26.98 -0.18 -14.31
N HIS A 89 -27.73 0.46 -13.41
CA HIS A 89 -28.53 -0.23 -12.42
C HIS A 89 -29.60 -1.11 -13.10
N PRO A 90 -29.78 -2.37 -12.70
CA PRO A 90 -30.71 -3.30 -13.36
C PRO A 90 -32.17 -2.85 -13.35
N LEU A 91 -32.58 -2.08 -12.33
CA LEU A 91 -33.92 -1.47 -12.27
C LEU A 91 -34.08 -0.23 -13.16
N ALA A 92 -33.04 0.28 -13.83
CA ALA A 92 -33.11 1.54 -14.58
C ALA A 92 -34.23 1.51 -15.64
N ASP A 93 -34.38 0.41 -16.36
CA ASP A 93 -35.41 0.28 -17.40
C ASP A 93 -36.81 0.14 -16.79
N ALA A 94 -36.96 -0.62 -15.70
CA ALA A 94 -38.23 -0.78 -14.98
C ALA A 94 -38.72 0.53 -14.34
N LEU A 95 -37.79 1.39 -13.91
CA LEU A 95 -38.07 2.70 -13.29
C LEU A 95 -38.31 3.80 -14.32
N THR A 96 -38.01 3.58 -15.59
CA THR A 96 -38.10 4.63 -16.60
C THR A 96 -39.50 4.68 -17.21
N THR A 97 -40.21 5.78 -16.95
CA THR A 97 -41.53 6.00 -17.54
C THR A 97 -41.47 6.17 -19.06
N PRO A 98 -42.57 5.90 -19.78
CA PRO A 98 -42.61 6.08 -21.23
C PRO A 98 -42.12 7.43 -21.76
N ALA A 99 -42.45 8.51 -21.06
CA ALA A 99 -42.07 9.87 -21.43
C ALA A 99 -40.57 10.17 -21.23
N GLN A 100 -39.88 9.41 -20.36
CA GLN A 100 -38.47 9.64 -20.03
C GLN A 100 -37.51 8.68 -20.75
N ARG A 101 -38.02 7.68 -21.49
CA ARG A 101 -37.18 6.65 -22.15
C ARG A 101 -36.06 7.21 -23.02
N ASP A 102 -36.35 8.17 -23.89
CA ASP A 102 -35.35 8.71 -24.81
C ASP A 102 -34.27 9.50 -24.07
N ALA A 103 -34.67 10.29 -23.07
CA ALA A 103 -33.75 11.06 -22.24
C ALA A 103 -32.84 10.15 -21.38
N VAL A 104 -33.41 9.12 -20.76
CA VAL A 104 -32.67 8.12 -19.99
C VAL A 104 -31.71 7.34 -20.88
N ALA A 105 -32.16 6.85 -22.04
CA ALA A 105 -31.29 6.13 -22.97
C ALA A 105 -30.14 7.00 -23.47
N ALA A 106 -30.39 8.28 -23.76
CA ALA A 106 -29.34 9.23 -24.13
C ALA A 106 -28.33 9.44 -22.99
N TYR A 107 -28.80 9.61 -21.75
CA TYR A 107 -27.94 9.79 -20.60
C TYR A 107 -27.09 8.55 -20.27
N ARG A 108 -27.68 7.34 -20.32
CA ARG A 108 -26.96 6.08 -20.11
C ARG A 108 -25.82 5.88 -21.12
N ARG A 109 -26.02 6.26 -22.39
CA ARG A 109 -24.95 6.23 -23.41
C ARG A 109 -23.81 7.21 -23.10
N LEU A 110 -24.12 8.41 -22.61
CA LEU A 110 -23.11 9.39 -22.21
C LEU A 110 -22.32 8.92 -20.97
N ALA A 111 -23.00 8.30 -20.01
CA ALA A 111 -22.36 7.78 -18.81
C ALA A 111 -21.46 6.58 -19.11
N ALA A 112 -21.87 5.68 -20.01
CA ALA A 112 -21.09 4.50 -20.40
C ALA A 112 -19.74 4.83 -21.09
N ALA A 113 -19.59 6.04 -21.63
CA ALA A 113 -18.34 6.52 -22.22
C ALA A 113 -17.33 7.02 -21.17
N LYS A 114 -17.71 7.08 -19.89
CA LYS A 114 -16.87 7.55 -18.78
C LYS A 114 -16.41 6.37 -17.93
N SER A 115 -15.16 6.38 -17.53
CA SER A 115 -14.61 5.45 -16.54
C SER A 115 -15.12 5.74 -15.13
N ASP A 116 -15.06 4.75 -14.23
CA ASP A 116 -15.36 4.92 -12.79
C ASP A 116 -14.53 6.05 -12.15
N LEU A 117 -13.26 6.20 -12.57
CA LEU A 117 -12.37 7.24 -12.07
C LEU A 117 -12.85 8.62 -12.52
N GLU A 118 -13.15 8.79 -13.81
CA GLU A 118 -13.71 10.03 -14.33
C GLU A 118 -15.03 10.37 -13.65
N ARG A 119 -15.91 9.39 -13.42
CA ARG A 119 -17.17 9.59 -12.67
C ARG A 119 -16.95 10.04 -11.22
N THR A 120 -15.91 9.50 -10.58
CA THR A 120 -15.53 9.87 -9.21
C THR A 120 -14.93 11.28 -9.15
N ASP A 121 -14.07 11.65 -10.10
CA ASP A 121 -13.49 12.99 -10.18
C ASP A 121 -14.52 14.05 -10.63
N LEU A 122 -15.44 13.68 -11.53
CA LEU A 122 -16.60 14.50 -11.91
C LEU A 122 -17.57 14.72 -10.76
N ALA A 123 -17.52 13.93 -9.68
CA ALA A 123 -18.24 14.25 -8.46
C ALA A 123 -17.78 15.59 -7.84
N LYS A 124 -16.63 16.14 -8.24
CA LYS A 124 -16.16 17.49 -7.87
C LYS A 124 -16.53 18.57 -8.91
N GLY A 125 -17.01 18.15 -10.08
CA GLY A 125 -17.40 19.02 -11.19
C GLY A 125 -18.91 19.25 -11.25
N GLU A 126 -19.39 19.65 -12.43
CA GLU A 126 -20.82 19.89 -12.67
C GLU A 126 -21.62 18.59 -12.53
N LYS A 127 -22.57 18.55 -11.59
CA LYS A 127 -23.44 17.39 -11.38
C LYS A 127 -24.30 17.14 -12.61
N THR A 128 -24.45 15.89 -13.05
CA THR A 128 -25.36 15.54 -14.15
C THR A 128 -26.32 14.46 -13.71
N GLY A 129 -27.48 14.36 -14.36
CA GLY A 129 -28.49 13.35 -14.05
C GLY A 129 -29.76 13.55 -14.86
N VAL A 130 -30.58 12.51 -14.90
CA VAL A 130 -31.88 12.50 -15.61
C VAL A 130 -32.96 11.93 -14.69
N TRP A 131 -34.13 12.55 -14.70
CA TRP A 131 -35.27 12.06 -13.92
C TRP A 131 -35.89 10.84 -14.61
N SER A 132 -36.09 9.75 -13.89
CA SER A 132 -36.66 8.51 -14.44
C SER A 132 -38.17 8.63 -14.76
N GLY A 133 -38.85 9.61 -14.16
CA GLY A 133 -40.31 9.72 -14.18
C GLY A 133 -40.99 8.98 -13.03
N SER A 134 -40.25 8.15 -12.28
CA SER A 134 -40.77 7.34 -11.19
C SER A 134 -40.49 7.95 -9.81
N PHE A 135 -41.24 7.45 -8.82
CA PHE A 135 -41.13 7.83 -7.42
C PHE A 135 -40.95 6.58 -6.56
N ALA A 136 -40.16 6.71 -5.51
CA ALA A 136 -40.06 5.74 -4.42
C ALA A 136 -40.76 6.27 -3.17
N ILE A 137 -41.08 5.38 -2.24
CA ILE A 137 -41.70 5.69 -0.96
C ILE A 137 -40.64 5.59 0.13
N ASN A 138 -40.43 6.70 0.85
CA ASN A 138 -39.51 6.72 1.97
C ASN A 138 -40.09 5.89 3.15
N PRO A 139 -39.38 4.85 3.63
CA PRO A 139 -39.93 3.90 4.59
C PRO A 139 -40.13 4.46 6.01
N VAL A 140 -39.56 5.62 6.33
CA VAL A 140 -39.70 6.21 7.68
C VAL A 140 -40.85 7.22 7.80
N ASN A 141 -41.28 7.84 6.71
CA ASN A 141 -42.32 8.88 6.71
C ASN A 141 -43.39 8.71 5.61
N GLY A 142 -43.26 7.73 4.71
CA GLY A 142 -44.21 7.47 3.62
C GLY A 142 -44.19 8.50 2.49
N HIS A 143 -43.28 9.46 2.49
CA HIS A 143 -43.21 10.49 1.46
C HIS A 143 -42.80 9.91 0.10
N ARG A 144 -43.43 10.43 -0.98
CA ARG A 144 -43.06 10.12 -2.36
C ARG A 144 -41.86 10.96 -2.77
N ILE A 145 -40.75 10.31 -3.10
CA ILE A 145 -39.51 10.97 -3.50
C ILE A 145 -39.11 10.56 -4.93
N PRO A 146 -38.71 11.50 -5.81
CA PRO A 146 -38.38 11.20 -7.19
C PRO A 146 -37.12 10.35 -7.30
N VAL A 147 -37.10 9.44 -8.28
CA VAL A 147 -35.94 8.59 -8.59
C VAL A 147 -35.19 9.17 -9.80
N TRP A 148 -33.91 9.44 -9.61
CA TRP A 148 -33.00 9.96 -10.63
C TRP A 148 -31.96 8.92 -11.05
N ILE A 149 -31.42 9.09 -12.25
CA ILE A 149 -30.30 8.30 -12.76
C ILE A 149 -29.13 9.26 -12.93
N ALA A 150 -28.01 9.00 -12.24
CA ALA A 150 -26.84 9.87 -12.29
C ALA A 150 -25.51 9.11 -12.18
N ASP A 151 -24.49 9.60 -12.87
CA ASP A 151 -23.19 8.97 -13.02
C ASP A 151 -22.28 9.05 -11.79
N TYR A 152 -22.58 9.90 -10.81
CA TYR A 152 -21.82 9.95 -9.54
C TYR A 152 -22.16 8.78 -8.59
N VAL A 153 -23.21 8.02 -8.86
CA VAL A 153 -23.52 6.75 -8.18
C VAL A 153 -22.93 5.61 -9.01
N ILE A 154 -22.18 4.71 -8.38
CA ILE A 154 -21.40 3.66 -9.05
C ILE A 154 -21.97 2.30 -8.67
N MET A 155 -22.26 1.45 -9.66
CA MET A 155 -22.87 0.12 -9.44
C MET A 155 -21.98 -0.78 -8.56
N GLY A 156 -20.66 -0.71 -8.71
CA GLY A 156 -19.71 -1.49 -7.93
C GLY A 156 -19.46 -0.99 -6.49
N TYR A 157 -20.35 -0.16 -5.93
CA TYR A 157 -20.26 0.28 -4.53
C TYR A 157 -21.66 0.29 -3.87
N GLY A 158 -21.80 -0.43 -2.76
CA GLY A 158 -23.10 -0.65 -2.12
C GLY A 158 -24.05 -1.38 -3.06
N THR A 159 -25.29 -0.91 -3.17
CA THR A 159 -26.32 -1.52 -4.02
C THR A 159 -26.38 -0.90 -5.42
N GLY A 160 -25.52 0.07 -5.74
CA GLY A 160 -25.66 0.89 -6.95
C GLY A 160 -26.82 1.88 -6.90
N ALA A 161 -27.42 2.08 -5.72
CA ALA A 161 -28.47 3.05 -5.45
C ALA A 161 -28.22 3.76 -4.10
N ILE A 162 -28.63 5.02 -4.00
CA ILE A 162 -28.54 5.81 -2.76
C ILE A 162 -29.86 6.51 -2.44
N MET A 163 -30.11 6.68 -1.14
CA MET A 163 -30.97 7.74 -0.63
C MET A 163 -30.18 9.05 -0.63
N ALA A 164 -30.71 10.10 -1.25
CA ALA A 164 -30.03 11.38 -1.27
C ALA A 164 -30.57 12.27 -0.16
N VAL A 165 -29.68 12.76 0.71
CA VAL A 165 -30.02 13.63 1.85
C VAL A 165 -29.27 14.95 1.73
N PRO A 166 -29.80 15.92 0.96
CA PRO A 166 -29.07 17.14 0.60
C PRO A 166 -28.57 17.96 1.78
N ALA A 167 -29.31 17.98 2.89
CA ALA A 167 -28.87 18.76 4.04
C ALA A 167 -27.62 18.19 4.72
N HIS A 168 -27.25 16.92 4.45
CA HIS A 168 -26.23 16.18 5.20
C HIS A 168 -25.21 15.41 4.34
N ASP A 169 -25.22 15.57 3.02
CA ASP A 169 -24.19 15.08 2.10
C ASP A 169 -23.88 16.15 1.03
N GLU A 170 -22.60 16.43 0.81
CA GLU A 170 -22.14 17.48 -0.10
C GLU A 170 -22.49 17.21 -1.57
N ARG A 171 -22.46 15.95 -2.00
CA ARG A 171 -22.75 15.55 -3.38
C ARG A 171 -24.24 15.67 -3.64
N ASP A 172 -25.05 15.23 -2.68
CA ASP A 172 -26.50 15.31 -2.73
C ASP A 172 -26.97 16.77 -2.70
N PHE A 173 -26.32 17.61 -1.88
CA PHE A 173 -26.59 19.05 -1.82
C PHE A 173 -26.35 19.74 -3.16
N ALA A 174 -25.17 19.53 -3.75
CA ALA A 174 -24.82 20.12 -5.04
C ALA A 174 -25.78 19.64 -6.16
N PHE A 175 -26.20 18.37 -6.13
CA PHE A 175 -27.19 17.84 -7.06
C PHE A 175 -28.56 18.50 -6.86
N ALA A 176 -29.01 18.60 -5.60
CA ALA A 176 -30.28 19.21 -5.26
C ALA A 176 -30.33 20.69 -5.65
N GLN A 177 -29.25 21.45 -5.45
CA GLN A 177 -29.15 22.84 -5.89
C GLN A 177 -29.29 22.96 -7.41
N LYS A 178 -28.57 22.13 -8.17
CA LYS A 178 -28.61 22.18 -9.64
C LYS A 178 -30.01 21.88 -10.19
N PHE A 179 -30.67 20.86 -9.64
CA PHE A 179 -31.98 20.41 -10.13
C PHE A 179 -33.16 21.00 -9.34
N SER A 180 -32.91 21.98 -8.47
CA SER A 180 -33.92 22.64 -7.62
C SER A 180 -34.77 21.66 -6.81
N ILE A 181 -34.14 20.63 -6.23
CA ILE A 181 -34.77 19.61 -5.40
C ILE A 181 -34.81 20.09 -3.94
N PRO A 182 -35.88 19.80 -3.17
CA PRO A 182 -35.98 20.22 -1.77
C PRO A 182 -34.82 19.75 -0.90
N VAL A 183 -34.42 20.61 0.04
CA VAL A 183 -33.39 20.35 1.06
C VAL A 183 -34.07 20.39 2.43
N ILE A 184 -34.06 19.27 3.14
CA ILE A 184 -34.68 19.14 4.47
C ILE A 184 -33.59 18.82 5.48
N GLN A 185 -33.35 19.74 6.42
CA GLN A 185 -32.44 19.53 7.54
C GLN A 185 -33.10 18.60 8.56
N VAL A 186 -32.39 17.54 8.94
CA VAL A 186 -32.80 16.58 9.97
C VAL A 186 -31.78 16.38 11.09
N ILE A 187 -30.59 16.97 10.99
CA ILE A 187 -29.58 17.01 12.05
C ILE A 187 -29.26 18.46 12.39
N GLU A 188 -29.21 18.77 13.68
CA GLU A 188 -28.75 20.03 14.22
C GLU A 188 -27.49 19.82 15.09
N PRO A 189 -26.41 20.63 14.92
CA PRO A 189 -25.19 20.49 15.71
C PRO A 189 -25.43 20.67 17.22
N ASP A 190 -24.74 19.87 18.05
CA ASP A 190 -24.83 19.89 19.52
C ASP A 190 -24.30 21.19 20.17
N HIS A 191 -23.49 21.97 19.44
CA HIS A 191 -22.82 23.18 19.95
C HIS A 191 -23.01 24.40 19.03
N SER A 192 -23.00 25.61 19.63
CA SER A 192 -23.11 26.89 18.92
C SER A 192 -22.01 27.13 17.89
N GLU A 193 -20.91 26.36 17.93
CA GLU A 193 -19.80 26.42 16.96
C GLU A 193 -20.21 25.97 15.55
N GLY A 194 -21.32 25.23 15.40
CA GLY A 194 -21.85 24.77 14.10
C GLY A 194 -22.89 25.70 13.47
N ARG A 195 -23.29 26.79 14.14
CA ARG A 195 -24.31 27.73 13.64
C ARG A 195 -23.63 28.97 13.05
N ASN A 196 -24.17 29.50 11.95
CA ASN A 196 -23.71 30.78 11.41
C ASN A 196 -24.05 31.93 12.37
N GLY A 197 -23.52 33.14 12.10
CA GLY A 197 -23.78 34.34 12.91
C GLY A 197 -25.26 34.78 13.01
N HIS A 198 -26.19 34.03 12.40
CA HIS A 198 -27.63 34.25 12.42
C HIS A 198 -28.37 33.14 13.20
N GLY A 199 -27.65 32.21 13.85
CA GLY A 199 -28.23 31.12 14.64
C GLY A 199 -28.77 29.94 13.82
N THR A 200 -28.48 29.88 12.52
CA THR A 200 -28.92 28.78 11.63
C THR A 200 -27.75 27.87 11.25
N THR A 201 -28.01 26.60 11.02
CA THR A 201 -26.99 25.63 10.58
C THR A 201 -26.66 25.84 9.09
N PRO A 202 -25.39 26.10 8.71
CA PRO A 202 -24.98 26.08 7.31
C PRO A 202 -25.22 24.70 6.70
N LEU A 203 -25.82 24.66 5.51
CA LEU A 203 -26.02 23.42 4.76
C LEU A 203 -25.05 23.34 3.57
N PRO A 204 -24.53 22.15 3.25
CA PRO A 204 -24.78 20.87 3.92
C PRO A 204 -24.00 20.76 5.25
N TYR A 205 -24.64 20.17 6.27
CA TYR A 205 -24.02 19.85 7.56
C TYR A 205 -23.79 18.34 7.67
N THR A 206 -22.54 17.90 7.55
CA THR A 206 -22.16 16.48 7.53
C THR A 206 -21.80 15.92 8.92
N GLY A 207 -21.76 16.79 9.93
CA GLY A 207 -21.38 16.43 11.28
C GLY A 207 -22.42 15.62 12.06
N ASP A 208 -22.05 15.39 13.30
CA ASP A 208 -22.82 14.71 14.33
C ASP A 208 -23.72 15.71 15.07
N GLY A 209 -24.88 15.28 15.56
CA GLY A 209 -25.77 16.17 16.31
C GLY A 209 -27.07 15.53 16.80
N VAL A 210 -28.09 16.36 17.04
CA VAL A 210 -29.44 15.95 17.46
C VAL A 210 -30.38 15.93 16.27
N LEU A 211 -31.29 14.95 16.24
CA LEU A 211 -32.33 14.86 15.22
C LEU A 211 -33.36 15.97 15.37
N VAL A 212 -33.68 16.62 14.25
CA VAL A 212 -34.77 17.58 14.07
C VAL A 212 -35.65 17.15 12.89
N HIS A 213 -36.88 17.64 12.81
CA HIS A 213 -37.83 17.33 11.72
C HIS A 213 -37.97 15.83 11.41
N SER A 214 -37.79 14.98 12.42
CA SER A 214 -37.78 13.52 12.31
C SER A 214 -38.85 12.99 13.26
N GLU A 215 -40.08 12.85 12.78
CA GLU A 215 -41.23 12.51 13.61
C GLU A 215 -41.00 11.20 14.38
N GLY A 216 -41.21 11.23 15.70
CA GLY A 216 -40.95 10.09 16.58
C GLY A 216 -39.47 9.86 16.95
N TYR A 217 -38.53 10.62 16.39
CA TYR A 217 -37.08 10.54 16.69
C TYR A 217 -36.44 11.90 17.01
N THR A 218 -37.18 13.00 16.88
CA THR A 218 -36.70 14.36 17.18
C THR A 218 -36.23 14.46 18.63
N GLY A 219 -35.07 15.09 18.84
CA GLY A 219 -34.44 15.21 20.16
C GLY A 219 -33.48 14.07 20.52
N LEU A 220 -33.42 13.00 19.72
CA LEU A 220 -32.42 11.94 19.91
C LEU A 220 -31.05 12.38 19.39
N ALA A 221 -29.99 11.97 20.09
CA ALA A 221 -28.63 12.06 19.54
C ALA A 221 -28.50 11.14 18.32
N TRP A 222 -27.72 11.57 17.33
CA TRP A 222 -27.55 10.85 16.05
C TRP A 222 -27.17 9.38 16.23
N ALA A 223 -26.32 9.06 17.21
CA ALA A 223 -25.86 7.69 17.45
C ALA A 223 -27.00 6.77 17.92
N ASP A 224 -27.84 7.24 18.86
CA ASP A 224 -29.01 6.51 19.35
C ASP A 224 -30.08 6.39 18.26
N ALA A 225 -30.25 7.45 17.45
CA ALA A 225 -31.15 7.45 16.33
C ALA A 225 -30.75 6.44 15.25
N LYS A 226 -29.45 6.32 14.91
CA LYS A 226 -28.97 5.29 13.98
C LYS A 226 -29.39 3.90 14.43
N ALA A 227 -29.12 3.56 15.69
CA ALA A 227 -29.47 2.26 16.25
C ALA A 227 -30.99 2.02 16.23
N ARG A 228 -31.79 2.99 16.69
CA ARG A 228 -33.24 2.86 16.78
C ARG A 228 -33.92 2.79 15.42
N ILE A 229 -33.58 3.68 14.48
CA ILE A 229 -34.16 3.67 13.13
C ILE A 229 -33.84 2.36 12.42
N THR A 230 -32.60 1.86 12.56
CA THR A 230 -32.21 0.58 11.96
C THR A 230 -33.02 -0.58 12.55
N ALA A 231 -33.18 -0.64 13.87
CA ALA A 231 -33.99 -1.65 14.55
C ALA A 231 -35.47 -1.58 14.12
N ASP A 232 -36.03 -0.37 14.02
CA ASP A 232 -37.42 -0.16 13.62
C ASP A 232 -37.66 -0.55 12.15
N LEU A 233 -36.69 -0.32 11.26
CA LEU A 233 -36.74 -0.79 9.87
C LEU A 233 -36.66 -2.32 9.79
N THR A 234 -35.79 -2.93 10.58
CA THR A 234 -35.69 -4.40 10.67
C THR A 234 -36.97 -5.03 11.19
N ALA A 235 -37.58 -4.47 12.23
CA ALA A 235 -38.86 -4.95 12.75
C ALA A 235 -40.01 -4.86 11.72
N ARG A 236 -39.89 -3.95 10.74
CA ARG A 236 -40.85 -3.78 9.65
C ARG A 236 -40.51 -4.57 8.38
N GLY A 237 -39.39 -5.31 8.36
CA GLY A 237 -38.91 -5.98 7.14
C GLY A 237 -38.51 -5.02 6.02
N ARG A 238 -38.07 -3.80 6.37
CA ARG A 238 -37.71 -2.72 5.42
C ARG A 238 -36.24 -2.30 5.52
N GLY A 239 -35.42 -3.06 6.24
CA GLY A 239 -34.00 -2.82 6.32
C GLY A 239 -33.29 -3.72 7.32
N LYS A 240 -31.96 -3.75 7.25
CA LYS A 240 -31.11 -4.54 8.15
C LYS A 240 -29.78 -3.83 8.41
N ALA A 241 -29.20 -4.08 9.58
CA ALA A 241 -27.84 -3.64 9.86
C ALA A 241 -26.86 -4.41 8.95
N THR A 242 -26.01 -3.67 8.24
CA THR A 242 -25.10 -4.25 7.23
C THR A 242 -23.71 -3.67 7.38
N VAL A 243 -22.70 -4.49 7.10
CA VAL A 243 -21.31 -4.06 6.92
C VAL A 243 -21.00 -4.09 5.43
N ASN A 244 -20.53 -2.97 4.91
CA ASN A 244 -20.15 -2.85 3.51
C ASN A 244 -18.65 -2.54 3.40
N PHE A 245 -18.05 -2.88 2.27
CA PHE A 245 -16.65 -2.63 1.98
C PHE A 245 -16.50 -1.82 0.69
N LYS A 246 -15.56 -0.87 0.69
CA LYS A 246 -15.11 -0.21 -0.54
C LYS A 246 -14.30 -1.17 -1.42
N LEU A 247 -13.59 -2.10 -0.80
CA LEU A 247 -12.84 -3.14 -1.49
C LEU A 247 -13.78 -3.94 -2.39
N ARG A 248 -13.38 -4.11 -3.65
CA ARG A 248 -14.05 -5.00 -4.61
C ARG A 248 -13.25 -6.29 -4.74
N ASP A 249 -13.91 -7.31 -5.25
CA ASP A 249 -13.20 -8.51 -5.69
C ASP A 249 -12.15 -8.16 -6.73
N TRP A 250 -11.06 -8.92 -6.69
CA TRP A 250 -9.93 -8.66 -7.55
C TRP A 250 -10.22 -9.21 -8.96
N LEU A 251 -10.38 -8.31 -9.93
CA LEU A 251 -10.37 -8.68 -11.34
C LEU A 251 -9.01 -9.29 -11.72
N PHE A 252 -8.99 -10.62 -11.75
CA PHE A 252 -7.78 -11.44 -11.88
C PHE A 252 -7.51 -11.92 -13.31
N SER A 253 -8.31 -11.51 -14.30
CA SER A 253 -8.15 -11.90 -15.71
C SER A 253 -7.62 -10.74 -16.57
N ARG A 254 -6.82 -11.07 -17.59
CA ARG A 254 -6.26 -10.11 -18.56
C ARG A 254 -6.40 -10.63 -19.99
N GLN A 255 -6.93 -9.80 -20.89
CA GLN A 255 -6.98 -10.07 -22.33
C GLN A 255 -5.61 -9.79 -22.97
N ARG A 256 -4.60 -10.57 -22.56
CA ARG A 256 -3.19 -10.41 -22.97
C ARG A 256 -2.56 -11.78 -23.16
N TYR A 257 -1.56 -11.84 -24.05
CA TYR A 257 -0.78 -13.05 -24.30
C TYR A 257 0.21 -13.35 -23.15
N TRP A 258 0.98 -12.34 -22.72
CA TRP A 258 2.09 -12.54 -21.78
C TRP A 258 1.64 -12.54 -20.31
N GLY A 259 1.08 -13.66 -19.88
CA GLY A 259 0.72 -13.96 -18.49
C GLY A 259 0.46 -15.46 -18.31
N GLU A 260 0.30 -15.91 -17.07
CA GLU A 260 0.04 -17.32 -16.79
C GLU A 260 -1.35 -17.75 -17.31
N PRO A 261 -1.48 -18.83 -18.09
CA PRO A 261 -2.79 -19.34 -18.50
C PRO A 261 -3.62 -19.81 -17.32
N PHE A 262 -4.92 -19.56 -17.34
CA PHE A 262 -5.83 -20.18 -16.38
C PHE A 262 -5.93 -21.68 -16.66
N PRO A 263 -5.73 -22.56 -15.65
CA PRO A 263 -5.79 -24.00 -15.83
C PRO A 263 -7.24 -24.50 -15.83
N LEU A 264 -8.04 -24.01 -16.78
CA LEU A 264 -9.43 -24.45 -16.99
C LEU A 264 -9.83 -24.41 -18.48
N VAL A 265 -10.90 -25.13 -18.79
CA VAL A 265 -11.55 -25.14 -20.11
C VAL A 265 -13.05 -24.90 -19.95
N TRP A 266 -13.68 -24.43 -21.02
CA TRP A 266 -15.10 -24.15 -21.13
C TRP A 266 -15.79 -25.20 -22.01
N VAL A 267 -16.86 -25.82 -21.51
CA VAL A 267 -17.65 -26.85 -22.21
C VAL A 267 -19.13 -26.50 -22.21
N ASN A 268 -19.95 -27.19 -23.02
CA ASN A 268 -21.40 -27.08 -22.91
C ASN A 268 -21.92 -27.87 -21.68
N PRO A 269 -23.19 -27.68 -21.26
CA PRO A 269 -23.74 -28.34 -20.09
C PRO A 269 -23.72 -29.88 -20.17
N GLU A 270 -24.00 -30.45 -21.35
CA GLU A 270 -24.05 -31.89 -21.56
C GLU A 270 -22.66 -32.54 -21.41
N ASP A 271 -21.65 -31.91 -22.01
CA ASP A 271 -20.25 -32.32 -21.95
C ASP A 271 -19.68 -32.15 -20.55
N TYR A 272 -20.08 -31.10 -19.81
CA TYR A 272 -19.72 -30.95 -18.39
C TYR A 272 -20.19 -32.15 -17.58
N ALA A 273 -21.47 -32.50 -17.67
CA ALA A 273 -22.03 -33.62 -16.93
C ALA A 273 -21.37 -34.96 -17.32
N ALA A 274 -21.14 -35.17 -18.62
CA ALA A 274 -20.47 -36.37 -19.12
C ALA A 274 -19.01 -36.49 -18.64
N ALA A 275 -18.25 -35.39 -18.70
CA ALA A 275 -16.85 -35.36 -18.26
C ALA A 275 -16.73 -35.61 -16.76
N VAL A 276 -17.59 -34.98 -15.93
CA VAL A 276 -17.62 -35.19 -14.48
C VAL A 276 -18.00 -36.62 -14.13
N ALA A 277 -19.04 -37.17 -14.74
CA ALA A 277 -19.47 -38.55 -14.51
C ALA A 277 -18.37 -39.55 -14.90
N HIS A 278 -17.68 -39.31 -16.03
CA HIS A 278 -16.57 -40.15 -16.45
C HIS A 278 -15.41 -40.08 -15.46
N ALA A 279 -14.95 -38.88 -15.07
CA ALA A 279 -13.87 -38.70 -14.12
C ALA A 279 -14.16 -39.42 -12.79
N GLN A 280 -15.39 -39.30 -12.27
CA GLN A 280 -15.85 -40.03 -11.09
C GLN A 280 -15.80 -41.55 -11.27
N SER A 281 -16.23 -42.05 -12.45
CA SER A 281 -16.24 -43.50 -12.73
C SER A 281 -14.86 -44.13 -12.75
N VAL A 282 -13.82 -43.37 -13.08
CA VAL A 282 -12.42 -43.82 -13.11
C VAL A 282 -11.62 -43.41 -11.86
N GLY A 283 -12.29 -42.80 -10.87
CA GLY A 283 -11.65 -42.37 -9.62
C GLY A 283 -10.72 -41.16 -9.76
N ALA A 284 -10.85 -40.37 -10.83
CA ALA A 284 -10.11 -39.12 -11.00
C ALA A 284 -10.73 -38.00 -10.15
N ALA A 285 -9.91 -37.38 -9.30
CA ALA A 285 -10.32 -36.26 -8.48
C ALA A 285 -10.21 -34.94 -9.28
N LEU A 286 -11.35 -34.31 -9.54
CA LEU A 286 -11.40 -32.97 -10.13
C LEU A 286 -11.62 -31.92 -9.04
N PRO A 287 -10.90 -30.78 -9.05
CA PRO A 287 -11.09 -29.70 -8.08
C PRO A 287 -12.33 -28.87 -8.42
N LEU A 288 -13.51 -29.49 -8.36
CA LEU A 288 -14.77 -28.85 -8.70
C LEU A 288 -15.34 -28.05 -7.51
N PRO A 289 -15.83 -26.83 -7.73
CA PRO A 289 -16.59 -26.10 -6.72
C PRO A 289 -17.94 -26.76 -6.44
N ALA A 290 -18.57 -26.39 -5.32
CA ALA A 290 -19.90 -26.89 -4.94
C ALA A 290 -20.97 -26.51 -5.98
N GLU A 291 -20.87 -25.31 -6.55
CA GLU A 291 -21.72 -24.85 -7.65
C GLU A 291 -20.89 -24.69 -8.92
N PRO A 292 -21.34 -25.21 -10.07
CA PRO A 292 -20.61 -25.06 -11.33
C PRO A 292 -20.44 -23.60 -11.71
N VAL A 293 -19.20 -23.21 -12.05
CA VAL A 293 -18.91 -21.88 -12.57
C VAL A 293 -19.31 -21.82 -14.04
N THR A 294 -20.07 -20.78 -14.41
CA THR A 294 -20.56 -20.59 -15.78
C THR A 294 -20.18 -19.24 -16.36
N CYS A 295 -20.13 -19.15 -17.68
CA CYS A 295 -20.02 -17.90 -18.42
C CYS A 295 -20.83 -17.96 -19.72
N VAL A 296 -21.01 -16.83 -20.39
CA VAL A 296 -21.65 -16.76 -21.71
C VAL A 296 -20.57 -16.50 -22.76
N ILE A 297 -20.40 -17.44 -23.68
CA ILE A 297 -19.48 -17.33 -24.82
C ILE A 297 -20.32 -17.55 -26.09
N ASP A 298 -20.25 -16.60 -27.03
CA ASP A 298 -21.03 -16.61 -28.28
C ASP A 298 -22.54 -16.80 -28.06
N GLY A 299 -23.09 -16.17 -27.02
CA GLY A 299 -24.50 -16.26 -26.65
C GLY A 299 -24.93 -17.62 -26.07
N LYS A 300 -23.98 -18.50 -25.76
CA LYS A 300 -24.24 -19.82 -25.17
C LYS A 300 -23.63 -19.91 -23.77
N THR A 301 -24.39 -20.47 -22.84
CA THR A 301 -23.88 -20.80 -21.50
C THR A 301 -22.82 -21.90 -21.61
N ARG A 302 -21.67 -21.64 -21.00
CA ARG A 302 -20.55 -22.58 -20.88
C ARG A 302 -20.25 -22.84 -19.42
N PHE A 303 -19.74 -24.03 -19.14
CA PHE A 303 -19.38 -24.52 -17.81
C PHE A 303 -17.87 -24.69 -17.73
N ALA A 304 -17.26 -24.26 -16.63
CA ALA A 304 -15.83 -24.39 -16.40
C ALA A 304 -15.47 -25.81 -15.92
N LEU A 305 -14.53 -26.47 -16.59
CA LEU A 305 -13.84 -27.66 -16.11
C LEU A 305 -12.39 -27.32 -15.80
N PRO A 306 -11.90 -27.51 -14.56
CA PRO A 306 -10.50 -27.29 -14.24
C PRO A 306 -9.61 -28.39 -14.84
N LEU A 307 -8.33 -28.08 -15.03
CA LEU A 307 -7.30 -29.08 -15.31
C LEU A 307 -6.99 -29.87 -14.03
N PRO A 308 -6.80 -31.21 -14.12
CA PRO A 308 -6.26 -31.97 -13.00
C PRO A 308 -4.80 -31.56 -12.75
N GLU A 309 -4.32 -31.75 -11.51
CA GLU A 309 -2.96 -31.37 -11.10
C GLU A 309 -1.88 -32.03 -11.97
N SER A 310 -2.10 -33.28 -12.40
CA SER A 310 -1.20 -34.02 -13.30
C SER A 310 -1.00 -33.39 -14.68
N ALA A 311 -1.87 -32.47 -15.08
CA ALA A 311 -1.80 -31.75 -16.35
C ALA A 311 -1.19 -30.36 -16.23
N LEU A 312 -0.75 -29.96 -15.03
CA LEU A 312 -0.04 -28.71 -14.81
C LEU A 312 1.47 -28.86 -15.11
N PRO A 313 2.15 -27.78 -15.54
CA PRO A 313 1.60 -26.47 -15.86
C PRO A 313 1.00 -26.39 -17.28
N LEU A 314 -0.11 -25.65 -17.44
CA LEU A 314 -0.60 -25.26 -18.77
C LEU A 314 0.32 -24.19 -19.37
N ARG A 315 1.02 -24.55 -20.44
CA ARG A 315 1.97 -23.66 -21.11
C ARG A 315 1.29 -22.82 -22.19
N LEU A 316 1.75 -21.56 -22.32
CA LEU A 316 1.40 -20.71 -23.46
C LEU A 316 1.86 -21.37 -24.77
N PRO A 317 1.09 -21.25 -25.87
CA PRO A 317 1.52 -21.70 -27.19
C PRO A 317 2.64 -20.80 -27.72
N GLU A 318 3.59 -21.38 -28.44
CA GLU A 318 4.57 -20.58 -29.18
C GLU A 318 3.90 -19.90 -30.38
N VAL A 319 4.11 -18.59 -30.53
CA VAL A 319 3.51 -17.78 -31.60
C VAL A 319 4.53 -16.88 -32.27
N THR A 320 4.31 -16.60 -33.55
CA THR A 320 5.11 -15.64 -34.33
C THR A 320 4.79 -14.19 -33.97
N SER A 321 3.57 -13.90 -33.53
CA SER A 321 3.13 -12.58 -33.07
C SER A 321 2.16 -12.70 -31.91
N TYR A 322 2.36 -11.85 -30.91
CA TYR A 322 1.53 -11.71 -29.71
C TYR A 322 0.93 -10.30 -29.59
N GLN A 323 0.91 -9.55 -30.70
CA GLN A 323 0.32 -8.20 -30.73
C GLN A 323 -1.19 -8.25 -30.47
N PRO A 324 -1.77 -7.23 -29.80
CA PRO A 324 -3.22 -7.11 -29.68
C PRO A 324 -3.89 -7.12 -31.04
N THR A 325 -4.96 -7.90 -31.19
CA THR A 325 -5.70 -8.11 -32.45
C THR A 325 -6.67 -6.97 -32.79
N GLY A 326 -6.89 -6.02 -31.86
CA GLY A 326 -7.86 -4.94 -32.00
C GLY A 326 -9.33 -5.36 -31.84
N THR A 327 -9.61 -6.66 -31.66
CA THR A 327 -10.97 -7.20 -31.44
C THR A 327 -11.48 -7.00 -30.02
N GLY A 328 -10.61 -6.59 -29.09
CA GLY A 328 -10.90 -6.55 -27.65
C GLY A 328 -10.65 -7.88 -26.94
N GLU A 329 -10.44 -8.97 -27.66
CA GLU A 329 -10.11 -10.28 -27.11
C GLU A 329 -8.61 -10.46 -26.87
N SER A 330 -8.26 -11.49 -26.09
CA SER A 330 -6.88 -11.93 -25.92
C SER A 330 -6.29 -12.39 -27.25
N PRO A 331 -4.98 -12.14 -27.53
CA PRO A 331 -4.32 -12.72 -28.70
C PRO A 331 -4.41 -14.24 -28.78
N LEU A 332 -4.57 -14.92 -27.62
CA LEU A 332 -4.76 -16.37 -27.57
C LEU A 332 -6.03 -16.83 -28.30
N ALA A 333 -7.08 -16.01 -28.34
CA ALA A 333 -8.36 -16.37 -28.95
C ALA A 333 -8.26 -16.71 -30.45
N GLY A 334 -7.27 -16.14 -31.15
CA GLY A 334 -7.02 -16.41 -32.56
C GLY A 334 -6.23 -17.70 -32.84
N ILE A 335 -5.74 -18.40 -31.80
CA ILE A 335 -4.92 -19.60 -31.93
C ILE A 335 -5.82 -20.83 -31.77
N THR A 336 -6.69 -21.06 -32.74
CA THR A 336 -7.77 -22.07 -32.66
C THR A 336 -7.27 -23.47 -32.36
N GLU A 337 -6.10 -23.88 -32.87
CA GLU A 337 -5.50 -25.20 -32.57
C GLU A 337 -5.09 -25.36 -31.10
N TRP A 338 -4.79 -24.26 -30.41
CA TRP A 338 -4.51 -24.28 -28.97
C TRP A 338 -5.79 -24.07 -28.15
N VAL A 339 -6.73 -23.27 -28.64
CA VAL A 339 -7.94 -22.89 -27.89
C VAL A 339 -9.00 -23.98 -27.93
N ASP A 340 -9.35 -24.47 -29.12
CA ASP A 340 -10.43 -25.43 -29.32
C ASP A 340 -9.85 -26.84 -29.37
N ILE A 341 -10.22 -27.67 -28.40
CA ILE A 341 -9.59 -28.97 -28.14
C ILE A 341 -10.61 -30.07 -27.90
N TRP A 342 -10.24 -31.31 -28.22
CA TRP A 342 -10.78 -32.49 -27.55
C TRP A 342 -10.08 -32.62 -26.21
N TYR A 343 -10.84 -32.78 -25.12
CA TYR A 343 -10.32 -32.77 -23.76
C TYR A 343 -10.78 -34.00 -22.97
N ASP A 344 -9.84 -34.68 -22.31
CA ASP A 344 -10.12 -35.70 -21.31
C ASP A 344 -9.97 -35.10 -19.91
N ALA A 345 -11.10 -34.87 -19.23
CA ALA A 345 -11.09 -34.26 -17.90
C ALA A 345 -10.36 -35.12 -16.85
N ALA A 346 -10.36 -36.45 -16.97
CA ALA A 346 -9.78 -37.32 -15.97
C ALA A 346 -8.24 -37.26 -15.95
N THR A 347 -7.62 -37.07 -17.12
CA THR A 347 -6.16 -37.05 -17.28
C THR A 347 -5.61 -35.65 -17.57
N GLY A 348 -6.46 -34.75 -18.04
CA GLY A 348 -6.11 -33.43 -18.57
C GLY A 348 -5.47 -33.47 -19.96
N ALA A 349 -5.46 -34.64 -20.62
CA ALA A 349 -4.97 -34.77 -21.98
C ALA A 349 -5.83 -33.97 -22.96
N ALA A 350 -5.18 -33.37 -23.95
CA ALA A 350 -5.84 -32.52 -24.94
C ALA A 350 -5.20 -32.67 -26.32
N THR A 351 -6.03 -32.69 -27.36
CA THR A 351 -5.61 -32.60 -28.77
C THR A 351 -6.42 -31.51 -29.48
N PRO A 352 -5.90 -30.87 -30.53
CA PRO A 352 -6.66 -29.89 -31.31
C PRO A 352 -8.01 -30.45 -31.77
N ALA A 353 -9.07 -29.64 -31.72
CA ALA A 353 -10.40 -30.06 -32.17
C ALA A 353 -10.48 -30.31 -33.70
N THR A 354 -9.47 -29.87 -34.45
CA THR A 354 -9.29 -30.18 -35.87
C THR A 354 -8.90 -31.64 -36.11
N GLU A 355 -8.41 -32.34 -35.10
CA GLU A 355 -8.10 -33.77 -35.14
C GLU A 355 -9.33 -34.63 -34.82
N ALA A 356 -9.23 -35.93 -35.12
CA ALA A 356 -10.29 -36.88 -34.79
C ALA A 356 -10.44 -37.01 -33.26
N ARG A 357 -11.70 -37.06 -32.79
CA ARG A 357 -12.02 -37.29 -31.37
C ARG A 357 -11.37 -38.60 -30.89
N PRO A 358 -10.45 -38.57 -29.90
CA PRO A 358 -9.69 -39.77 -29.53
C PRO A 358 -10.53 -40.89 -28.91
N ALA A 359 -11.50 -40.54 -28.06
CA ALA A 359 -12.41 -41.50 -27.45
C ALA A 359 -13.77 -40.88 -27.09
N ALA A 360 -14.76 -41.74 -26.83
CA ALA A 360 -16.14 -41.31 -26.55
C ALA A 360 -16.30 -40.48 -25.27
N HIS A 361 -15.38 -40.59 -24.31
CA HIS A 361 -15.40 -39.78 -23.08
C HIS A 361 -14.73 -38.41 -23.23
N TRP A 362 -13.99 -38.18 -24.33
CA TRP A 362 -13.36 -36.88 -24.59
C TRP A 362 -14.41 -35.88 -25.01
N VAL A 363 -14.39 -34.67 -24.44
CA VAL A 363 -15.40 -33.64 -24.72
C VAL A 363 -14.82 -32.52 -25.57
N LEU A 364 -15.67 -31.83 -26.33
CA LEU A 364 -15.25 -30.63 -27.05
C LEU A 364 -15.16 -29.48 -26.05
N ALA A 365 -13.97 -28.90 -25.90
CA ALA A 365 -13.70 -27.88 -24.92
C ALA A 365 -12.94 -26.70 -25.52
N ARG A 366 -13.07 -25.53 -24.88
CA ARG A 366 -12.38 -24.29 -25.24
C ARG A 366 -11.50 -23.82 -24.09
N ARG A 367 -10.18 -23.70 -24.25
CA ARG A 367 -9.30 -23.14 -23.21
C ARG A 367 -9.69 -21.70 -22.87
N GLU A 368 -9.53 -21.31 -21.60
CA GLU A 368 -9.60 -19.91 -21.20
C GLU A 368 -8.51 -19.10 -21.93
N THR A 369 -8.90 -17.99 -22.54
CA THR A 369 -8.01 -17.17 -23.38
C THR A 369 -7.44 -15.98 -22.62
N ASN A 370 -8.03 -15.60 -21.49
CA ASN A 370 -7.43 -14.65 -20.58
C ASN A 370 -6.23 -15.27 -19.86
N THR A 371 -5.30 -14.42 -19.46
CA THR A 371 -4.17 -14.78 -18.61
C THR A 371 -4.28 -14.11 -17.25
N MET A 372 -3.58 -14.64 -16.26
CA MET A 372 -3.45 -14.01 -14.95
C MET A 372 -2.60 -12.73 -15.07
N PRO A 373 -2.83 -11.70 -14.23
CA PRO A 373 -2.02 -10.49 -14.23
C PRO A 373 -0.62 -10.79 -13.70
N GLN A 374 0.36 -9.95 -14.04
CA GLN A 374 1.73 -10.02 -13.48
C GLN A 374 1.79 -10.03 -11.95
N TRP A 375 0.76 -9.48 -11.29
CA TRP A 375 0.64 -9.52 -9.83
C TRP A 375 0.35 -10.93 -9.28
N ALA A 376 -0.13 -11.87 -10.08
CA ALA A 376 -0.35 -13.25 -9.67
C ALA A 376 0.95 -13.88 -9.12
N GLY A 377 2.07 -13.75 -9.85
CA GLY A 377 3.38 -14.19 -9.36
C GLY A 377 3.92 -13.34 -8.21
N SER A 378 3.76 -12.02 -8.26
CA SER A 378 4.35 -11.14 -7.24
C SER A 378 3.67 -11.20 -5.88
N CYS A 379 2.52 -11.88 -5.73
CA CYS A 379 1.86 -12.04 -4.43
C CYS A 379 2.47 -13.13 -3.53
N TRP A 380 3.36 -13.98 -4.06
CA TRP A 380 3.91 -15.11 -3.31
C TRP A 380 5.38 -15.43 -3.63
N TYR A 381 6.03 -14.66 -4.50
CA TYR A 381 7.44 -14.87 -4.90
C TYR A 381 8.43 -14.98 -3.72
N TYR A 382 8.18 -14.28 -2.62
CA TYR A 382 9.02 -14.35 -1.41
C TYR A 382 9.00 -15.75 -0.76
N LEU A 383 7.91 -16.50 -0.92
CA LEU A 383 7.85 -17.91 -0.52
C LEU A 383 8.62 -18.79 -1.50
N ARG A 384 8.57 -18.46 -2.80
CA ARG A 384 9.28 -19.25 -3.81
C ARG A 384 10.81 -19.14 -3.69
N TYR A 385 11.33 -18.02 -3.19
CA TYR A 385 12.76 -17.88 -2.91
C TYR A 385 13.28 -18.84 -1.84
N LEU A 386 12.41 -19.37 -0.98
CA LEU A 386 12.81 -20.27 0.09
C LEU A 386 13.27 -21.63 -0.43
N ASP A 387 12.68 -22.09 -1.54
CA ASP A 387 13.00 -23.37 -2.18
C ASP A 387 12.65 -23.34 -3.69
N PRO A 388 13.42 -22.59 -4.51
CA PRO A 388 13.05 -22.24 -5.88
C PRO A 388 13.10 -23.41 -6.86
N LYS A 389 13.70 -24.55 -6.46
CA LYS A 389 13.87 -25.75 -7.30
C LYS A 389 12.84 -26.83 -6.99
N ASN A 390 11.97 -26.63 -6.00
CA ASN A 390 10.94 -27.59 -5.63
C ASN A 390 9.86 -27.69 -6.71
N ASP A 391 9.66 -28.85 -7.30
CA ASP A 391 8.68 -29.10 -8.36
C ASP A 391 7.36 -29.67 -7.84
N ALA A 392 7.26 -29.96 -6.55
CA ALA A 392 6.09 -30.57 -5.92
C ALA A 392 5.29 -29.60 -5.03
N ALA A 393 5.88 -28.49 -4.59
CA ALA A 393 5.24 -27.53 -3.69
C ALA A 393 5.79 -26.10 -3.86
N ILE A 394 5.13 -25.13 -3.21
CA ILE A 394 5.62 -23.74 -3.15
C ILE A 394 7.03 -23.69 -2.54
N ALA A 395 7.23 -24.39 -1.41
CA ALA A 395 8.52 -24.65 -0.76
C ALA A 395 8.39 -25.83 0.23
N SER A 396 9.51 -26.40 0.69
CA SER A 396 9.48 -27.47 1.71
C SER A 396 8.97 -26.97 3.07
N PRO A 397 8.30 -27.82 3.88
CA PRO A 397 7.88 -27.47 5.23
C PRO A 397 9.05 -26.99 6.12
N GLU A 398 10.23 -27.57 5.95
CA GLU A 398 11.43 -27.17 6.69
C GLU A 398 11.85 -25.74 6.33
N ALA A 399 11.87 -25.40 5.04
CA ALA A 399 12.22 -24.07 4.56
C ALA A 399 11.19 -23.03 5.01
N LEU A 400 9.90 -23.36 4.92
CA LEU A 400 8.80 -22.50 5.36
C LEU A 400 8.85 -22.24 6.88
N ASN A 401 9.17 -23.24 7.69
CA ASN A 401 9.27 -23.07 9.14
C ASN A 401 10.54 -22.35 9.57
N TYR A 402 11.66 -22.58 8.88
CA TYR A 402 12.94 -21.93 9.16
C TYR A 402 12.88 -20.44 8.80
N TRP A 403 12.53 -20.12 7.55
CA TRP A 403 12.54 -18.74 7.05
C TRP A 403 11.26 -17.97 7.40
N LYS A 404 10.11 -18.65 7.44
CA LYS A 404 8.77 -18.05 7.56
C LYS A 404 8.51 -17.04 6.44
N GLY A 405 8.81 -15.78 6.70
CA GLY A 405 8.75 -14.68 5.75
C GLY A 405 9.86 -13.68 6.06
N PRO A 406 10.08 -12.67 5.19
CA PRO A 406 11.14 -11.68 5.39
C PRO A 406 11.05 -10.97 6.76
N ASP A 407 12.17 -10.91 7.48
CA ASP A 407 12.27 -10.11 8.72
C ASP A 407 11.99 -8.63 8.46
N ILE A 408 12.47 -8.13 7.32
CA ILE A 408 12.22 -6.78 6.83
C ILE A 408 11.95 -6.81 5.33
N TYR A 409 10.88 -6.13 4.91
CA TYR A 409 10.61 -5.86 3.51
C TYR A 409 10.93 -4.39 3.20
N VAL A 410 11.70 -4.14 2.14
CA VAL A 410 12.04 -2.78 1.68
C VAL A 410 11.45 -2.58 0.29
N GLY A 411 10.53 -1.63 0.16
CA GLY A 411 9.82 -1.37 -1.10
C GLY A 411 9.19 0.01 -1.12
N GLY A 412 8.84 0.53 -2.29
CA GLY A 412 8.24 1.87 -2.41
C GLY A 412 6.81 1.96 -1.86
N ALA A 413 6.39 3.15 -1.41
CA ALA A 413 5.06 3.40 -0.86
C ALA A 413 3.93 3.26 -1.92
N GLU A 414 4.26 3.34 -3.20
CA GLU A 414 3.33 3.11 -4.32
C GLU A 414 2.71 1.71 -4.34
N HIS A 415 3.28 0.76 -3.60
CA HIS A 415 2.80 -0.62 -3.52
C HIS A 415 1.80 -0.86 -2.37
N ALA A 416 1.47 0.18 -1.60
CA ALA A 416 0.63 0.14 -0.40
C ALA A 416 -0.69 -0.63 -0.57
N VAL A 417 -1.47 -0.28 -1.59
CA VAL A 417 -2.84 -0.77 -1.81
C VAL A 417 -2.96 -1.73 -2.99
N LEU A 418 -1.83 -2.07 -3.61
CA LEU A 418 -1.72 -3.04 -4.70
C LEU A 418 -0.95 -4.27 -4.21
N HIS A 419 0.32 -4.38 -4.56
CA HIS A 419 1.16 -5.54 -4.24
C HIS A 419 1.11 -5.93 -2.75
N LEU A 420 1.26 -4.97 -1.83
CA LEU A 420 1.27 -5.28 -0.39
C LEU A 420 -0.09 -5.79 0.10
N LEU A 421 -1.20 -5.29 -0.45
CA LEU A 421 -2.53 -5.77 -0.11
C LEU A 421 -2.77 -7.17 -0.68
N TYR A 422 -2.42 -7.38 -1.95
CA TYR A 422 -2.60 -8.67 -2.62
C TYR A 422 -1.69 -9.77 -2.05
N ALA A 423 -0.44 -9.45 -1.69
CA ALA A 423 0.47 -10.39 -1.04
C ALA A 423 -0.06 -10.83 0.32
N ARG A 424 -0.61 -9.90 1.12
CA ARG A 424 -1.28 -10.23 2.39
C ARG A 424 -2.52 -11.10 2.18
N PHE A 425 -3.33 -10.79 1.17
CA PHE A 425 -4.51 -11.59 0.84
C PHE A 425 -4.12 -13.04 0.48
N TRP A 426 -3.20 -13.22 -0.47
CA TRP A 426 -2.73 -14.55 -0.87
C TRP A 426 -2.05 -15.30 0.27
N HIS A 427 -1.24 -14.63 1.09
CA HIS A 427 -0.61 -15.27 2.25
C HIS A 427 -1.66 -15.79 3.24
N LYS A 428 -2.76 -15.06 3.44
CA LYS A 428 -3.86 -15.51 4.32
C LYS A 428 -4.60 -16.71 3.75
N VAL A 429 -4.83 -16.75 2.44
CA VAL A 429 -5.39 -17.93 1.77
C VAL A 429 -4.47 -19.14 2.00
N LEU A 430 -3.15 -18.98 1.81
CA LEU A 430 -2.17 -20.04 2.05
C LEU A 430 -2.10 -20.45 3.53
N PHE A 431 -2.28 -19.50 4.46
CA PHE A 431 -2.31 -19.77 5.89
C PHE A 431 -3.55 -20.58 6.28
N ASP A 432 -4.71 -20.23 5.74
CA ASP A 432 -5.96 -20.97 5.98
C ASP A 432 -5.89 -22.40 5.43
N LEU A 433 -5.16 -22.61 4.33
CA LEU A 433 -4.86 -23.92 3.76
C LEU A 433 -3.75 -24.68 4.52
N GLY A 434 -3.14 -24.08 5.54
CA GLY A 434 -2.06 -24.70 6.33
C GLY A 434 -0.71 -24.79 5.60
N VAL A 435 -0.54 -24.07 4.50
CA VAL A 435 0.69 -24.10 3.69
C VAL A 435 1.80 -23.26 4.33
N VAL A 436 1.48 -22.08 4.87
CA VAL A 436 2.44 -21.20 5.54
C VAL A 436 2.21 -21.17 7.05
N PRO A 437 3.27 -21.03 7.88
CA PRO A 437 3.15 -21.12 9.34
C PRO A 437 2.69 -19.82 10.02
N THR A 438 2.57 -18.71 9.28
CA THR A 438 2.28 -17.38 9.82
C THR A 438 1.11 -16.70 9.09
N PRO A 439 0.34 -15.83 9.76
CA PRO A 439 -0.84 -15.21 9.16
C PRO A 439 -0.55 -13.95 8.32
N GLU A 440 0.70 -13.45 8.33
CA GLU A 440 1.14 -12.24 7.62
C GLU A 440 2.54 -12.46 7.01
N PRO A 441 2.79 -11.98 5.77
CA PRO A 441 4.04 -12.25 5.07
C PRO A 441 5.20 -11.33 5.47
N PHE A 442 4.91 -10.07 5.81
CA PHE A 442 5.93 -9.04 6.05
C PHE A 442 5.68 -8.35 7.38
N THR A 443 6.34 -8.80 8.45
CA THR A 443 6.09 -8.25 9.80
C THR A 443 6.59 -6.82 9.93
N ARG A 444 7.79 -6.53 9.41
CA ARG A 444 8.38 -5.19 9.37
C ARG A 444 8.53 -4.74 7.92
N LEU A 445 8.21 -3.47 7.69
CA LEU A 445 8.27 -2.85 6.37
C LEU A 445 8.97 -1.50 6.46
N PHE A 446 9.84 -1.21 5.50
CA PHE A 446 10.44 0.09 5.34
C PHE A 446 10.21 0.62 3.92
N HIS A 447 9.81 1.89 3.81
CA HIS A 447 9.65 2.55 2.53
C HIS A 447 10.86 3.41 2.21
N GLN A 448 11.60 3.05 1.17
CA GLN A 448 12.58 3.97 0.61
C GLN A 448 11.87 5.12 -0.12
N GLY A 449 12.46 6.30 -0.05
CA GLY A 449 12.03 7.43 -0.85
C GLY A 449 12.41 7.28 -2.32
N ILE A 450 11.67 7.97 -3.18
CA ILE A 450 11.92 7.98 -4.62
C ILE A 450 13.15 8.87 -4.91
N ILE A 451 14.06 8.37 -5.74
CA ILE A 451 15.11 9.21 -6.35
C ILE A 451 14.50 9.96 -7.53
N LEU A 452 14.58 11.28 -7.46
CA LEU A 452 14.07 12.21 -8.48
C LEU A 452 15.21 12.55 -9.45
N GLY A 453 14.87 12.95 -10.67
CA GLY A 453 15.82 13.52 -11.63
C GLY A 453 16.41 14.85 -11.14
N GLU A 454 17.37 15.37 -11.90
CA GLU A 454 17.97 16.70 -11.63
C GLU A 454 16.93 17.84 -11.70
N ASP A 455 15.84 17.60 -12.42
CA ASP A 455 14.66 18.47 -12.54
C ASP A 455 13.72 18.42 -11.31
N GLY A 456 14.03 17.59 -10.31
CA GLY A 456 13.18 17.40 -9.12
C GLY A 456 11.94 16.55 -9.38
N GLU A 457 11.88 15.88 -10.53
CA GLU A 457 10.71 15.11 -10.95
C GLU A 457 10.99 13.61 -10.94
N LYS A 458 9.94 12.77 -10.91
CA LYS A 458 10.14 11.31 -10.98
C LYS A 458 10.88 10.93 -12.28
N MET A 459 11.97 10.19 -12.15
CA MET A 459 12.74 9.70 -13.30
C MET A 459 11.87 8.82 -14.21
N SER A 460 11.88 9.09 -15.52
CA SER A 460 11.18 8.27 -16.51
C SER A 460 11.80 8.37 -17.91
N LYS A 461 11.73 7.28 -18.67
CA LYS A 461 12.25 7.23 -20.05
C LYS A 461 11.61 8.29 -20.95
N SER A 462 10.31 8.55 -20.79
CA SER A 462 9.58 9.56 -21.57
C SER A 462 10.02 11.00 -21.30
N ARG A 463 10.59 11.28 -20.12
CA ARG A 463 11.11 12.60 -19.75
C ARG A 463 12.58 12.77 -20.10
N GLY A 464 13.29 11.69 -20.42
CA GLY A 464 14.74 11.74 -20.69
C GLY A 464 15.60 12.15 -19.48
N ASN A 465 15.03 12.16 -18.27
CA ASN A 465 15.68 12.62 -17.04
C ASN A 465 16.26 11.47 -16.18
N VAL A 466 16.48 10.30 -16.79
CA VAL A 466 16.99 9.10 -16.09
C VAL A 466 18.50 9.18 -15.96
N ALA A 467 19.00 9.11 -14.73
CA ALA A 467 20.42 8.83 -14.49
C ALA A 467 20.67 7.33 -14.68
N ASN A 468 21.46 6.95 -15.69
CA ASN A 468 21.77 5.55 -15.94
C ASN A 468 22.85 5.05 -14.96
N PRO A 469 22.57 4.00 -14.15
CA PRO A 469 23.56 3.44 -13.23
C PRO A 469 24.85 3.00 -13.92
N ASP A 470 24.77 2.48 -15.14
CA ASP A 470 25.93 1.93 -15.85
C ASP A 470 26.97 3.01 -16.17
N ASP A 471 26.52 4.21 -16.57
CA ASP A 471 27.40 5.34 -16.87
C ASP A 471 28.16 5.79 -15.61
N ILE A 472 27.49 5.74 -14.46
CA ILE A 472 28.07 6.11 -13.17
C ILE A 472 29.05 5.04 -12.69
N ILE A 473 28.71 3.76 -12.84
CA ILE A 473 29.60 2.64 -12.50
C ILE A 473 30.87 2.70 -13.34
N GLN A 474 30.75 2.97 -14.65
CA GLN A 474 31.92 3.09 -15.53
C GLN A 474 32.84 4.25 -15.14
N SER A 475 32.27 5.39 -14.76
CA SER A 475 33.04 6.60 -14.45
C SER A 475 33.62 6.65 -13.03
N HIS A 476 32.91 6.10 -12.04
CA HIS A 476 33.24 6.24 -10.62
C HIS A 476 33.36 4.92 -9.85
N GLY A 477 32.94 3.80 -10.45
CA GLY A 477 32.89 2.49 -9.81
C GLY A 477 31.62 2.23 -8.99
N THR A 478 31.33 0.94 -8.79
CA THR A 478 30.14 0.45 -8.10
C THR A 478 30.03 0.92 -6.65
N ASP A 479 31.13 0.91 -5.90
CA ASP A 479 31.13 1.32 -4.49
C ASP A 479 30.80 2.80 -4.31
N THR A 480 31.27 3.64 -5.23
CA THR A 480 30.93 5.06 -5.21
C THR A 480 29.43 5.26 -5.39
N LEU A 481 28.81 4.60 -6.37
CA LEU A 481 27.37 4.68 -6.60
C LEU A 481 26.57 4.18 -5.38
N ARG A 482 26.94 3.01 -4.83
CA ARG A 482 26.31 2.44 -3.64
C ARG A 482 26.38 3.40 -2.45
N LEU A 483 27.59 3.88 -2.13
CA LEU A 483 27.80 4.80 -1.02
C LEU A 483 27.03 6.11 -1.22
N TYR A 484 26.99 6.62 -2.45
CA TYR A 484 26.26 7.85 -2.78
C TYR A 484 24.76 7.73 -2.49
N LEU A 485 24.12 6.69 -3.01
CA LEU A 485 22.68 6.45 -2.83
C LEU A 485 22.30 6.35 -1.35
N MET A 486 23.18 5.72 -0.55
CA MET A 486 22.99 5.57 0.89
C MET A 486 23.32 6.86 1.67
N PHE A 487 24.14 7.75 1.10
CA PHE A 487 24.59 8.99 1.75
C PHE A 487 23.71 10.21 1.47
N LEU A 488 22.94 10.21 0.38
CA LEU A 488 22.11 11.34 -0.08
C LEU A 488 21.17 11.94 0.99
N GLY A 489 20.81 11.17 2.02
CA GLY A 489 19.91 11.59 3.10
C GLY A 489 19.20 10.39 3.73
N PRO A 490 18.25 10.61 4.65
CA PRO A 490 17.45 9.54 5.27
C PRO A 490 16.81 8.64 4.20
N LEU A 491 16.82 7.32 4.39
CA LEU A 491 16.45 6.35 3.34
C LEU A 491 15.02 6.55 2.81
N GLU A 492 14.11 6.98 3.67
CA GLU A 492 12.69 7.24 3.44
C GLU A 492 12.39 8.56 2.69
N ALA A 493 13.35 9.48 2.66
CA ALA A 493 13.16 10.80 2.05
C ALA A 493 13.23 10.71 0.52
N MET A 494 12.36 11.45 -0.17
CA MET A 494 12.52 11.71 -1.61
C MET A 494 13.77 12.58 -1.81
N LYS A 495 14.60 12.21 -2.78
CA LYS A 495 15.93 12.82 -2.97
C LYS A 495 16.15 13.18 -4.44
N PRO A 496 16.44 14.44 -4.78
CA PRO A 496 16.90 14.77 -6.12
C PRO A 496 18.28 14.17 -6.37
N TRP A 497 18.43 13.54 -7.52
CA TRP A 497 19.73 13.14 -8.03
C TRP A 497 20.59 14.39 -8.25
N ASN A 498 21.82 14.38 -7.75
CA ASN A 498 22.74 15.49 -7.90
C ASN A 498 24.12 14.98 -8.36
N PRO A 499 24.48 15.13 -9.64
CA PRO A 499 25.75 14.62 -10.16
C PRO A 499 26.96 15.24 -9.45
N ASN A 500 26.86 16.44 -8.88
CA ASN A 500 27.96 17.07 -8.15
C ASN A 500 28.19 16.45 -6.76
N GLY A 501 27.18 15.78 -6.19
CA GLY A 501 27.26 15.16 -4.86
C GLY A 501 28.10 13.89 -4.84
N ILE A 502 28.17 13.17 -5.97
CA ILE A 502 28.86 11.88 -6.07
C ILE A 502 30.38 12.01 -5.87
N GLU A 503 30.94 13.14 -6.27
CA GLU A 503 32.37 13.42 -6.13
C GLU A 503 32.82 13.47 -4.66
N GLY A 504 31.92 13.83 -3.74
CA GLY A 504 32.20 13.82 -2.30
C GLY A 504 32.47 12.42 -1.77
N VAL A 505 31.62 11.45 -2.13
CA VAL A 505 31.78 10.05 -1.72
C VAL A 505 32.91 9.36 -2.46
N HIS A 506 33.12 9.67 -3.74
CA HIS A 506 34.26 9.16 -4.51
C HIS A 506 35.60 9.54 -3.84
N ARG A 507 35.79 10.82 -3.52
CA ARG A 507 36.99 11.29 -2.81
C ARG A 507 37.16 10.67 -1.43
N PHE A 508 36.07 10.37 -0.73
CA PHE A 508 36.14 9.67 0.56
C PHE A 508 36.69 8.25 0.39
N LEU A 509 36.21 7.47 -0.58
CA LEU A 509 36.73 6.13 -0.85
C LEU A 509 38.20 6.15 -1.26
N HIS A 510 38.60 7.11 -2.11
CA HIS A 510 40.03 7.33 -2.44
C HIS A 510 40.87 7.72 -1.23
N LYS A 511 40.29 8.47 -0.28
CA LYS A 511 40.98 8.79 0.97
C LYS A 511 41.22 7.53 1.80
N VAL A 512 40.21 6.66 1.95
CA VAL A 512 40.36 5.38 2.64
C VAL A 512 41.47 4.55 2.00
N TRP A 513 41.47 4.42 0.67
CA TRP A 513 42.52 3.71 -0.06
C TRP A 513 43.92 4.24 0.29
N ARG A 514 44.12 5.57 0.24
CA ARG A 514 45.42 6.18 0.51
C ARG A 514 45.88 6.05 1.96
N GLU A 515 44.97 6.08 2.94
CA GLU A 515 45.37 5.87 4.35
C GLU A 515 45.67 4.38 4.64
N CYS A 516 45.22 3.46 3.78
CA CYS A 516 45.53 2.03 3.88
C CYS A 516 46.78 1.63 3.08
N ILE A 517 46.98 2.19 1.88
CA ILE A 517 47.96 1.72 0.89
C ILE A 517 48.80 2.88 0.36
N GLU A 518 50.11 2.67 0.27
CA GLU A 518 51.03 3.59 -0.41
C GLU A 518 50.79 3.63 -1.92
N ARG A 519 50.75 4.85 -2.47
CA ARG A 519 50.47 5.08 -3.88
C ARG A 519 51.49 4.42 -4.82
N ASP A 520 52.77 4.51 -4.49
CA ASP A 520 53.85 4.14 -5.42
C ASP A 520 54.23 2.67 -5.31
N THR A 521 54.19 2.11 -4.10
CA THR A 521 54.63 0.73 -3.82
C THR A 521 53.46 -0.26 -3.79
N GLY A 522 52.24 0.20 -3.53
CA GLY A 522 51.08 -0.67 -3.29
C GLY A 522 51.15 -1.44 -1.97
N ALA A 523 52.16 -1.17 -1.12
CA ALA A 523 52.32 -1.77 0.19
C ALA A 523 51.41 -1.09 1.25
N PRO A 524 51.19 -1.73 2.42
CA PRO A 524 50.51 -1.08 3.54
C PRO A 524 51.13 0.28 3.88
N HIS A 525 50.28 1.28 4.13
CA HIS A 525 50.73 2.64 4.43
C HIS A 525 51.59 2.66 5.71
N PRO A 526 52.72 3.40 5.79
CA PRO A 526 53.65 3.40 6.93
C PRO A 526 53.07 3.78 8.30
N LYS A 527 51.89 4.41 8.31
CA LYS A 527 51.14 4.72 9.53
C LYS A 527 50.53 3.46 10.17
N ILE A 528 50.33 2.40 9.40
CA ILE A 528 49.79 1.13 9.87
C ILE A 528 50.91 0.38 10.59
N SER A 529 50.65 0.00 11.83
CA SER A 529 51.59 -0.70 12.70
C SER A 529 50.99 -1.98 13.26
N ASP A 530 51.81 -3.00 13.44
CA ASP A 530 51.42 -4.25 14.11
C ASP A 530 51.43 -4.12 15.65
N ALA A 531 51.92 -3.01 16.19
CA ALA A 531 51.89 -2.74 17.63
C ALA A 531 50.45 -2.47 18.10
N ALA A 532 50.00 -3.18 19.13
CA ALA A 532 48.62 -3.11 19.61
C ALA A 532 48.22 -1.74 20.21
N ASP A 533 49.21 -0.98 20.69
CA ASP A 533 49.10 0.34 21.29
C ASP A 533 49.39 1.48 20.30
N ALA A 534 49.57 1.18 19.01
CA ALA A 534 49.86 2.19 17.98
C ALA A 534 48.71 3.19 17.75
N THR A 535 47.47 2.80 18.06
CA THR A 535 46.30 3.69 18.00
C THR A 535 46.23 4.53 19.27
N SER A 536 46.25 5.86 19.14
CA SER A 536 46.16 6.75 20.30
C SER A 536 44.84 6.53 21.07
N PRO A 537 44.80 6.81 22.40
CA PRO A 537 43.58 6.67 23.19
C PRO A 537 42.38 7.44 22.61
N GLU A 538 42.62 8.62 22.05
CA GLU A 538 41.59 9.47 21.44
C GLU A 538 41.04 8.85 20.15
N LEU A 539 41.93 8.34 19.28
CA LEU A 539 41.51 7.69 18.03
C LEU A 539 40.83 6.35 18.32
N ALA A 540 41.29 5.60 19.32
CA ALA A 540 40.66 4.37 19.78
C ALA A 540 39.26 4.63 20.32
N LYS A 541 39.08 5.67 21.16
CA LYS A 541 37.77 6.11 21.63
C LYS A 541 36.83 6.43 20.45
N LEU A 542 37.31 7.21 19.49
CA LEU A 542 36.51 7.58 18.31
C LEU A 542 36.15 6.36 17.45
N LEU A 543 37.04 5.36 17.32
CA LEU A 543 36.73 4.11 16.64
C LEU A 543 35.58 3.39 17.33
N HIS A 544 35.60 3.27 18.66
CA HIS A 544 34.53 2.60 19.40
C HIS A 544 33.20 3.38 19.38
N GLU A 545 33.24 4.71 19.41
CA GLU A 545 32.07 5.56 19.14
C GLU A 545 31.51 5.30 17.73
N THR A 546 32.41 5.14 16.74
CA THR A 546 32.06 4.86 15.35
C THR A 546 31.43 3.47 15.20
N ILE A 547 32.01 2.43 15.82
CA ILE A 547 31.45 1.06 15.81
C ILE A 547 30.03 1.07 16.37
N LYS A 548 29.83 1.66 17.55
CA LYS A 548 28.50 1.73 18.18
C LYS A 548 27.51 2.45 17.26
N LYS A 549 27.86 3.66 16.81
CA LYS A 549 26.94 4.49 16.05
C LYS A 549 26.62 3.90 14.67
N VAL A 550 27.61 3.36 13.96
CA VAL A 550 27.39 2.72 12.66
C VAL A 550 26.53 1.48 12.81
N GLY A 551 26.77 0.65 13.84
CA GLY A 551 25.91 -0.51 14.14
C GLY A 551 24.47 -0.11 14.42
N ASP A 552 24.25 0.85 15.33
CA ASP A 552 22.92 1.37 15.67
C ASP A 552 22.21 1.99 14.45
N ASP A 553 22.97 2.65 13.57
CA ASP A 553 22.44 3.28 12.35
C ASP A 553 22.09 2.25 11.26
N ILE A 554 22.83 1.15 11.12
CA ILE A 554 22.47 0.07 10.20
C ILE A 554 21.15 -0.60 10.64
N GLU A 555 21.01 -0.94 11.92
CA GLU A 555 19.77 -1.51 12.48
C GLU A 555 18.56 -0.57 12.30
N GLY A 556 18.83 0.74 12.40
CA GLY A 556 17.86 1.80 12.20
C GLY A 556 17.68 2.27 10.76
N LEU A 557 18.39 1.68 9.77
CA LEU A 557 18.40 2.09 8.36
C LEU A 557 18.80 3.57 8.13
N ARG A 558 19.56 4.17 9.05
CA ARG A 558 20.08 5.55 9.00
C ARG A 558 21.45 5.60 8.31
N TYR A 559 21.51 5.09 7.09
CA TYR A 559 22.77 4.86 6.38
C TYR A 559 23.58 6.14 6.11
N ASN A 560 22.92 7.26 5.86
CA ASN A 560 23.57 8.54 5.64
C ASN A 560 24.39 8.99 6.87
N THR A 561 23.85 8.80 8.07
CA THR A 561 24.55 9.14 9.30
C THR A 561 25.59 8.10 9.71
N ALA A 562 25.44 6.84 9.30
CA ALA A 562 26.51 5.84 9.42
C ALA A 562 27.73 6.26 8.58
N ILE A 563 27.51 6.59 7.31
CA ILE A 563 28.56 7.02 6.37
C ILE A 563 29.23 8.31 6.85
N SER A 564 28.46 9.31 7.30
CA SER A 564 29.05 10.54 7.85
C SER A 564 29.94 10.28 9.06
N THR A 565 29.59 9.30 9.90
CA THR A 565 30.38 8.92 11.08
C THR A 565 31.71 8.27 10.65
N MET A 566 31.68 7.38 9.66
CA MET A 566 32.89 6.81 9.08
C MET A 566 33.78 7.87 8.44
N MET A 567 33.21 8.86 7.75
CA MET A 567 33.97 10.00 7.21
C MET A 567 34.69 10.80 8.31
N ILE A 568 34.03 11.03 9.46
CA ILE A 568 34.63 11.71 10.62
C ILE A 568 35.82 10.90 11.16
N PHE A 569 35.65 9.59 11.33
CA PHE A 569 36.73 8.71 11.77
C PHE A 569 37.94 8.75 10.83
N VAL A 570 37.74 8.59 9.53
CA VAL A 570 38.84 8.62 8.55
C VAL A 570 39.54 9.98 8.52
N ASN A 571 38.82 11.07 8.72
CA ASN A 571 39.43 12.40 8.86
C ASN A 571 40.31 12.52 10.12
N ALA A 572 39.96 11.84 11.20
CA ALA A 572 40.78 11.78 12.41
C ALA A 572 41.99 10.85 12.21
N TRP A 573 41.80 9.67 11.63
CA TRP A 573 42.89 8.75 11.27
C TRP A 573 43.91 9.43 10.36
N GLN A 574 43.47 10.20 9.36
CA GLN A 574 44.39 10.95 8.49
C GLN A 574 45.35 11.88 9.26
N LYS A 575 44.91 12.44 10.40
CA LYS A 575 45.72 13.32 11.24
C LYS A 575 46.57 12.57 12.27
N ALA A 576 46.29 11.29 12.51
CA ALA A 576 47.03 10.47 13.44
C ALA A 576 48.40 10.07 12.86
N GLU A 577 49.38 9.96 13.74
CA GLU A 577 50.74 9.52 13.38
C GLU A 577 50.78 8.03 13.04
N ARG A 578 50.04 7.22 13.80
CA ARG A 578 49.94 5.77 13.60
C ARG A 578 48.54 5.25 13.92
N ILE A 579 48.24 4.07 13.39
CA ILE A 579 47.08 3.26 13.70
C ILE A 579 47.51 1.79 13.79
N ALA A 580 46.94 1.04 14.73
CA ALA A 580 47.15 -0.39 14.77
C ALA A 580 46.44 -1.06 13.57
N ARG A 581 47.10 -2.03 12.93
CA ARG A 581 46.54 -2.78 11.79
C ARG A 581 45.16 -3.36 12.11
N ARG A 582 44.98 -3.91 13.31
CA ARG A 582 43.69 -4.43 13.79
C ARG A 582 42.57 -3.39 13.75
N ASP A 583 42.87 -2.13 14.02
CA ASP A 583 41.90 -1.04 14.11
C ASP A 583 41.56 -0.50 12.71
N ALA A 584 42.55 -0.48 11.80
CA ALA A 584 42.32 -0.25 10.38
C ALA A 584 41.42 -1.35 9.77
N LEU A 585 41.70 -2.62 10.04
CA LEU A 585 40.86 -3.76 9.63
C LEU A 585 39.45 -3.64 10.22
N THR A 586 39.33 -3.28 11.50
CA THR A 586 38.04 -3.04 12.18
C THR A 586 37.21 -1.98 11.43
N PHE A 587 37.84 -0.89 11.00
CA PHE A 587 37.16 0.11 10.18
C PHE A 587 36.70 -0.44 8.83
N LEU A 588 37.49 -1.29 8.16
CA LEU A 588 37.08 -1.91 6.90
C LEU A 588 35.84 -2.80 7.05
N GLN A 589 35.66 -3.45 8.21
CA GLN A 589 34.42 -4.19 8.51
C GLN A 589 33.20 -3.28 8.54
N LEU A 590 33.33 -2.07 9.09
CA LEU A 590 32.25 -1.06 9.10
C LEU A 590 31.92 -0.54 7.69
N LEU A 591 32.93 -0.44 6.84
CA LEU A 591 32.80 0.05 5.46
C LEU A 591 32.20 -1.01 4.52
N ALA A 592 32.47 -2.30 4.77
CA ALA A 592 32.13 -3.40 3.87
C ALA A 592 30.63 -3.47 3.46
N PRO A 593 29.63 -3.23 4.32
CA PRO A 593 28.23 -3.20 3.90
C PRO A 593 27.93 -2.16 2.80
N PHE A 594 28.70 -1.07 2.80
CA PHE A 594 28.48 0.07 1.90
C PHE A 594 29.36 0.03 0.65
N ALA A 595 30.66 -0.23 0.83
CA ALA A 595 31.67 -0.30 -0.23
C ALA A 595 32.44 -1.65 -0.17
N PRO A 596 31.76 -2.76 -0.50
CA PRO A 596 32.31 -4.10 -0.32
C PRO A 596 33.56 -4.37 -1.15
N HIS A 597 33.64 -3.88 -2.39
CA HIS A 597 34.75 -4.21 -3.29
C HIS A 597 36.06 -3.58 -2.79
N LEU A 598 36.01 -2.30 -2.39
CA LEU A 598 37.13 -1.59 -1.79
C LEU A 598 37.53 -2.21 -0.45
N ALA A 599 36.55 -2.55 0.39
CA ALA A 599 36.81 -3.13 1.70
C ALA A 599 37.51 -4.50 1.56
N GLU A 600 37.09 -5.35 0.64
CA GLU A 600 37.71 -6.65 0.38
C GLU A 600 39.13 -6.54 -0.16
N GLU A 601 39.37 -5.67 -1.14
CA GLU A 601 40.71 -5.45 -1.70
C GLU A 601 41.69 -4.93 -0.63
N LEU A 602 41.24 -3.99 0.21
CA LEU A 602 42.05 -3.45 1.30
C LEU A 602 42.24 -4.47 2.43
N TRP A 603 41.24 -5.31 2.72
CA TRP A 603 41.35 -6.39 3.71
C TRP A 603 42.45 -7.37 3.34
N ALA A 604 42.47 -7.81 2.07
CA ALA A 604 43.50 -8.70 1.56
C ALA A 604 44.89 -8.07 1.60
N ARG A 605 45.03 -6.81 1.18
CA ARG A 605 46.32 -6.10 1.16
C ARG A 605 46.87 -5.74 2.54
N LEU A 606 46.02 -5.66 3.55
CA LEU A 606 46.40 -5.42 4.93
C LEU A 606 46.58 -6.71 5.73
N ASP A 607 46.69 -7.87 5.06
CA ASP A 607 46.87 -9.18 5.69
C ASP A 607 45.76 -9.48 6.72
N GLY A 608 44.49 -9.37 6.29
CA GLY A 608 43.34 -9.73 7.10
C GLY A 608 43.48 -11.12 7.75
N PRO A 609 42.96 -11.32 8.98
CA PRO A 609 43.18 -12.53 9.75
C PRO A 609 42.70 -13.79 9.03
N ILE A 610 43.47 -14.87 9.11
CA ILE A 610 43.18 -16.16 8.46
C ILE A 610 41.80 -16.71 8.84
N GLN A 611 41.32 -16.42 10.06
CA GLN A 611 40.00 -16.85 10.54
C GLN A 611 38.83 -16.18 9.79
N ALA A 612 39.07 -15.08 9.08
CA ALA A 612 38.13 -14.39 8.22
C ALA A 612 38.82 -14.03 6.90
N ALA A 613 38.75 -14.96 5.94
CA ALA A 613 39.44 -14.83 4.66
C ALA A 613 38.99 -13.59 3.85
N THR A 614 37.81 -13.05 4.14
CA THR A 614 37.25 -11.86 3.50
C THR A 614 36.62 -10.93 4.55
N ALA A 615 36.54 -9.63 4.26
CA ALA A 615 35.89 -8.64 5.11
C ALA A 615 34.41 -8.99 5.36
N GLY A 616 33.72 -9.52 4.35
CA GLY A 616 32.33 -9.96 4.45
C GLY A 616 32.10 -11.22 5.31
N GLN A 617 33.15 -12.00 5.58
CA GLN A 617 33.10 -13.16 6.49
C GLN A 617 33.50 -12.80 7.92
N ALA A 618 34.13 -11.65 8.12
CA ALA A 618 34.57 -11.21 9.42
C ALA A 618 33.37 -10.84 10.31
N LEU A 619 33.40 -11.23 11.59
CA LEU A 619 32.34 -10.88 12.54
C LEU A 619 32.22 -9.37 12.71
N TRP A 620 31.00 -8.85 12.78
CA TRP A 620 30.76 -7.44 13.05
C TRP A 620 31.51 -6.99 14.32
N PRO A 621 32.26 -5.88 14.28
CA PRO A 621 33.08 -5.47 15.41
C PRO A 621 32.23 -5.04 16.61
N THR A 622 32.74 -5.32 17.82
CA THR A 622 32.11 -4.91 19.07
C THR A 622 32.77 -3.65 19.62
N PHE A 623 31.96 -2.74 20.16
CA PHE A 623 32.51 -1.56 20.84
C PHE A 623 32.79 -1.86 22.32
N ASP A 624 33.73 -1.13 22.91
CA ASP A 624 34.06 -1.20 24.33
C ASP A 624 33.35 -0.06 25.08
N PRO A 625 32.34 -0.35 25.93
CA PRO A 625 31.63 0.68 26.67
C PRO A 625 32.54 1.54 27.56
N ALA A 626 33.66 1.01 28.07
CA ALA A 626 34.57 1.76 28.92
C ALA A 626 35.27 2.90 28.16
N LYS A 627 35.47 2.75 26.85
CA LYS A 627 36.08 3.79 26.01
C LYS A 627 35.10 4.89 25.59
N LEU A 628 33.80 4.65 25.71
CA LEU A 628 32.77 5.65 25.45
C LEU A 628 32.60 6.64 26.60
N VAL A 629 33.14 6.33 27.79
CA VAL A 629 33.07 7.23 28.95
C VAL A 629 33.86 8.50 28.62
N ALA A 630 33.16 9.63 28.62
CA ALA A 630 33.82 10.93 28.59
C ALA A 630 34.29 11.27 30.00
N THR A 631 35.58 11.58 30.14
CA THR A 631 36.13 12.14 31.39
C THR A 631 35.89 13.64 31.45
N GLU A 632 35.73 14.29 30.29
CA GLU A 632 35.48 15.73 30.14
C GLU A 632 34.31 15.99 29.17
N GLN A 633 33.56 17.06 29.41
CA GLN A 633 32.42 17.53 28.64
C GLN A 633 32.60 18.99 28.25
N LYS A 634 32.17 19.32 27.02
CA LYS A 634 32.14 20.71 26.55
C LYS A 634 30.93 21.43 27.14
N VAL A 635 31.16 22.54 27.85
CA VAL A 635 30.13 23.44 28.35
C VAL A 635 30.19 24.77 27.61
N VAL A 636 29.10 25.15 26.96
CA VAL A 636 29.01 26.42 26.24
C VAL A 636 28.76 27.54 27.25
N VAL A 637 29.62 28.57 27.25
CA VAL A 637 29.47 29.75 28.11
C VAL A 637 28.74 30.84 27.34
N GLN A 638 27.61 31.27 27.89
CA GLN A 638 26.82 32.39 27.41
C GLN A 638 26.84 33.52 28.42
N ILE A 639 26.84 34.76 27.91
CA ILE A 639 26.70 35.96 28.73
C ILE A 639 25.54 36.78 28.16
N ASN A 640 24.50 36.98 28.97
CA ASN A 640 23.21 37.53 28.52
C ASN A 640 22.67 36.79 27.27
N GLY A 641 22.76 35.45 27.26
CA GLY A 641 22.26 34.59 26.18
C GLY A 641 23.13 34.53 24.92
N LYS A 642 24.22 35.32 24.83
CA LYS A 642 25.15 35.27 23.69
C LYS A 642 26.34 34.36 24.00
N LYS A 643 26.67 33.42 23.11
CA LYS A 643 27.85 32.55 23.23
C LYS A 643 29.13 33.40 23.26
N ARG A 644 29.99 33.14 24.26
CA ARG A 644 31.27 33.83 24.46
C ARG A 644 32.47 32.90 24.55
N ALA A 645 32.30 31.71 25.10
CA ALA A 645 33.38 30.74 25.22
C ALA A 645 32.85 29.31 25.20
N GLU A 646 33.78 28.36 25.15
CA GLU A 646 33.52 26.93 25.36
C GLU A 646 34.55 26.42 26.37
N LEU A 647 34.08 25.76 27.43
CA LEU A 647 34.93 25.17 28.46
C LEU A 647 34.97 23.66 28.28
N MET A 648 36.12 23.05 28.49
CA MET A 648 36.24 21.61 28.75
C MET A 648 36.29 21.42 30.25
N LEU A 649 35.30 20.73 30.81
CA LEU A 649 35.18 20.49 32.25
C LEU A 649 35.03 18.98 32.51
N PRO A 650 35.50 18.45 33.64
CA PRO A 650 35.22 17.07 34.02
C PRO A 650 33.72 16.74 33.95
N VAL A 651 33.38 15.52 33.54
CA VAL A 651 31.99 15.05 33.61
C VAL A 651 31.53 15.04 35.06
N GLY A 652 30.39 15.67 35.33
CA GLY A 652 29.90 15.89 36.69
C GLY A 652 30.36 17.19 37.35
N ALA A 653 31.12 18.05 36.64
CA ALA A 653 31.54 19.34 37.17
C ALA A 653 30.34 20.19 37.64
N GLY A 654 30.49 20.78 38.82
CA GLY A 654 29.45 21.58 39.46
C GLY A 654 29.32 22.98 38.86
N GLU A 655 28.23 23.68 39.19
CA GLU A 655 28.02 25.08 38.78
C GLU A 655 29.20 25.98 39.18
N THR A 656 29.74 25.78 40.39
CA THR A 656 30.85 26.57 40.92
C THR A 656 32.14 26.40 40.10
N GLU A 657 32.46 25.17 39.72
CA GLU A 657 33.64 24.86 38.90
C GLU A 657 33.49 25.46 37.49
N ALA A 658 32.30 25.32 36.90
CA ALA A 658 32.01 25.91 35.60
C ALA A 658 32.12 27.45 35.62
N LEU A 659 31.63 28.09 36.69
CA LEU A 659 31.71 29.53 36.87
C LEU A 659 33.16 30.01 37.08
N GLN A 660 33.95 29.30 37.90
CA GLN A 660 35.36 29.59 38.09
C GLN A 660 36.14 29.50 36.77
N ALA A 661 35.91 28.43 36.01
CA ALA A 661 36.53 28.26 34.71
C ALA A 661 36.11 29.35 33.71
N ALA A 662 34.84 29.77 33.71
CA ALA A 662 34.37 30.89 32.88
C ALA A 662 35.01 32.23 33.27
N ASN A 663 35.20 32.47 34.57
CA ASN A 663 35.87 33.68 35.09
C ASN A 663 37.37 33.71 34.80
N LEU A 664 37.97 32.63 34.33
CA LEU A 664 39.38 32.56 33.94
C LEU A 664 39.56 32.45 32.42
N HIS A 665 38.47 32.28 31.67
CA HIS A 665 38.54 32.06 30.23
C HIS A 665 38.76 33.39 29.48
N PRO A 666 39.78 33.50 28.60
CA PRO A 666 40.14 34.74 27.91
C PRO A 666 38.98 35.39 27.13
N ASP A 667 38.12 34.57 26.53
CA ASP A 667 36.99 35.06 25.73
C ASP A 667 35.74 35.41 26.56
N ALA A 668 35.60 34.84 27.78
CA ALA A 668 34.44 35.11 28.63
C ALA A 668 34.73 36.26 29.62
N LEU A 669 35.95 36.32 30.15
CA LEU A 669 36.38 37.28 31.15
C LEU A 669 36.10 38.75 30.79
N PRO A 670 36.41 39.26 29.57
CA PRO A 670 36.14 40.65 29.19
C PRO A 670 34.67 41.05 29.27
N HIS A 671 33.77 40.08 29.23
CA HIS A 671 32.32 40.29 29.29
C HIS A 671 31.75 40.17 30.70
N LEU A 672 32.56 39.73 31.67
CA LEU A 672 32.23 39.55 33.10
C LEU A 672 32.90 40.62 33.97
N VAL A 673 34.12 41.08 33.61
CA VAL A 673 34.87 42.09 34.37
C VAL A 673 34.07 43.37 34.53
N GLY A 674 33.98 43.86 35.77
CA GLY A 674 33.30 45.12 36.12
C GLY A 674 31.77 45.06 36.09
N LYS A 675 31.17 43.88 35.85
CA LYS A 675 29.72 43.71 35.82
C LYS A 675 29.20 42.95 37.03
N THR A 676 27.95 43.22 37.39
CA THR A 676 27.30 42.52 38.50
C THR A 676 26.54 41.32 37.99
N VAL A 677 26.89 40.11 38.44
CA VAL A 677 26.13 38.90 38.12
C VAL A 677 24.75 38.97 38.80
N LYS A 678 23.69 38.90 37.99
CA LYS A 678 22.30 38.92 38.44
C LYS A 678 21.71 37.52 38.57
N ARG A 679 22.09 36.61 37.69
CA ARG A 679 21.58 35.24 37.67
C ARG A 679 22.54 34.32 36.93
N ILE A 680 22.70 33.11 37.44
CA ILE A 680 23.42 32.04 36.76
C ILE A 680 22.40 30.96 36.39
N ILE A 681 22.52 30.44 35.17
CA ILE A 681 21.74 29.30 34.70
C ILE A 681 22.73 28.26 34.22
N TYR A 682 22.93 27.24 35.04
CA TYR A 682 23.78 26.11 34.70
C TYR A 682 22.92 24.89 34.35
N VAL A 683 23.12 24.37 33.14
CA VAL A 683 22.60 23.07 32.71
C VAL A 683 23.80 22.14 32.64
N PRO A 684 23.94 21.20 33.62
CA PRO A 684 25.10 20.32 33.71
C PRO A 684 25.46 19.67 32.37
N GLY A 685 26.72 19.80 31.98
CA GLY A 685 27.28 19.25 30.74
C GLY A 685 26.77 19.85 29.43
N LYS A 686 26.04 20.96 29.48
CA LYS A 686 25.55 21.62 28.27
C LYS A 686 25.88 23.11 28.22
N ILE A 687 25.39 23.87 29.20
CA ILE A 687 25.37 25.34 29.12
C ILE A 687 25.64 25.96 30.48
N LEU A 688 26.43 27.04 30.49
CA LEU A 688 26.54 28.00 31.57
C LEU A 688 26.16 29.37 31.02
N ASN A 689 24.99 29.88 31.37
CA ASN A 689 24.56 31.22 31.00
C ASN A 689 24.63 32.16 32.21
N ILE A 690 25.46 33.19 32.10
CA ILE A 690 25.70 34.18 33.15
C ILE A 690 24.99 35.47 32.74
N VAL A 691 23.95 35.83 33.49
CA VAL A 691 23.20 37.08 33.30
C VAL A 691 23.88 38.16 34.12
N VAL A 692 24.36 39.21 33.45
CA VAL A 692 25.14 40.31 34.03
C VAL A 692 24.51 41.67 33.70
N ALA A 693 24.54 42.57 34.66
CA ALA A 693 24.11 43.98 34.53
C ALA A 693 25.31 44.92 34.52
#